data_AF-A0A2K3IWL6-F1
#
_entry.id   AF-A0A2K3IWL6-F1
#
_cell.length_a   1.000
_cell.length_b   1.000
_cell.length_c   1.000
_cell.angle_alpha   90.00
_cell.angle_beta   90.00
_cell.angle_gamma   90.00
#
_symmetry.space_group_name_H-M   'P 1'
#
loop_
_entity.id
_entity.type
_entity.pdbx_description
1 polymer ?
#
loop_
_entity_poly.entity_id
_entity_poly.type
_entity_poly.pdbx_seq_one_letter_code
_entity_poly.pdbx_strand_id
1 'polypeptide(L)'
;EILPEVFVYSEDDTIRNYQINLNPTSIEREMELSTEDNIDLGKKAWTCLYNPSNGKAHGLIFSSNTGITNGDDDGIQIKAFVKQNIKFTGLEADTGNVILTRNGYENGKHDTVLKQGAQYDYKVEFLTVEKEGYERVDEESVIYQNLIKNIPILRENVTKDQEEAEKYSLKTYVHLSPSVPLGSLFSALLGKNISYIYAELYKENSFKSSGAVSRLGLGEIEIDFEGKNIFQKIKTAIGIFDWKNLSFYKKIIFPGLEAGTYLVKIFRENPKFAKQRQYIGFGIIDLNKNDTLQIYCKSQGTIKLLVNDQNNVGVKDVGLYLLSDGVVISDSKTDENGNGIINAPCFSLKKYTLKIIYNGFLIDEKIIALNIKNHFIDLKKSYMVKLFDLTINLKDTWGFKPEVEVNPKITSNEMIELVVLSAEKKDNGQYVFLGLLTGKYSLSMSYRSFNLEKDITFENDQTLNLDFPAEYPLNFRVYNSYGEYLSSGEISILRLGKTKEIDIGSDGFASISIPPAGYQVSVVSNDKEIAKQNVELKGEKDINIVSSEDSLLHNIMLYFGIILLIISIMIIIWKKNVYMGFKIIAIALIIISLFSPWWILTGEEGSFETATKTLLIPQKLVTVTSSSDVLGGEISQVPEDVTMVLELLMILLIISSLFIFISVFTKKRFSKTTVIISVLSIILLIVTISIFYYAMSQLTEVGVGSFIGNGNIETTIPGVAESKVLPCSWGPNIGFYLGIITIVTLMINPIYHKIRK
;
A
#
# COMPACT_ATOMS: atom_id res chain seq x y z
N GLU A 1 2.88 -14.34 -6.14
CA GLU A 1 2.49 -14.13 -4.73
C GLU A 1 2.11 -12.67 -4.58
N ILE A 2 0.92 -12.41 -4.06
CA ILE A 2 0.48 -11.05 -3.70
C ILE A 2 1.10 -10.75 -2.33
N LEU A 3 1.81 -9.62 -2.22
CA LEU A 3 2.35 -9.19 -0.92
C LEU A 3 1.19 -8.61 -0.08
N PRO A 4 1.07 -9.00 1.21
CA PRO A 4 -0.11 -8.74 2.03
C PRO A 4 -0.31 -7.29 2.46
N GLU A 5 0.72 -6.45 2.39
CA GLU A 5 0.67 -5.08 2.93
C GLU A 5 1.24 -4.06 1.94
N VAL A 6 0.67 -2.86 1.95
CA VAL A 6 1.16 -1.68 1.22
C VAL A 6 1.52 -0.61 2.25
N PHE A 7 2.78 -0.25 2.29
CA PHE A 7 3.28 0.88 3.06
C PHE A 7 3.39 2.12 2.17
N VAL A 8 3.02 3.26 2.72
CA VAL A 8 3.02 4.54 2.01
C VAL A 8 3.59 5.61 2.92
N TYR A 9 4.60 6.35 2.46
CA TYR A 9 4.99 7.60 3.10
C TYR A 9 4.04 8.70 2.62
N SER A 10 3.05 9.04 3.44
CA SER A 10 1.93 9.90 3.10
C SER A 10 2.28 11.39 3.21
N GLU A 11 1.47 12.26 2.60
CA GLU A 11 1.61 13.73 2.57
C GLU A 11 1.79 14.40 3.95
N ASP A 12 1.28 13.76 5.00
CA ASP A 12 1.41 14.20 6.39
C ASP A 12 2.72 13.78 7.08
N ASP A 13 3.72 13.37 6.28
CA ASP A 13 5.05 12.96 6.70
C ASP A 13 5.06 11.73 7.64
N THR A 14 4.11 10.81 7.45
CA THR A 14 4.05 9.55 8.20
C THR A 14 3.96 8.33 7.30
N ILE A 15 4.32 7.17 7.86
CA ILE A 15 4.19 5.89 7.19
C ILE A 15 2.83 5.29 7.54
N ARG A 16 2.01 5.03 6.54
CA ARG A 16 0.70 4.36 6.66
C ARG A 16 0.79 2.94 6.10
N ASN A 17 0.10 1.99 6.74
CA ASN A 17 -0.02 0.60 6.29
C ASN A 17 -1.45 0.31 5.84
N TYR A 18 -1.59 -0.36 4.71
CA TYR A 18 -2.83 -0.86 4.17
C TYR A 18 -2.71 -2.35 3.88
N GLN A 19 -3.56 -3.16 4.51
CA GLN A 19 -3.63 -4.58 4.21
C GLN A 19 -4.36 -4.82 2.88
N ILE A 20 -3.85 -5.77 2.11
CA ILE A 20 -4.36 -6.20 0.81
C ILE A 20 -5.05 -7.55 0.97
N ASN A 21 -6.24 -7.72 0.38
CA ASN A 21 -6.89 -9.02 0.34
C ASN A 21 -6.08 -10.01 -0.52
N LEU A 22 -5.62 -11.09 0.09
CA LEU A 22 -4.85 -12.13 -0.59
C LEU A 22 -5.70 -13.09 -1.42
N ASN A 23 -7.01 -13.12 -1.18
CA ASN A 23 -7.97 -14.01 -1.85
C ASN A 23 -9.15 -13.16 -2.37
N PRO A 24 -8.96 -12.40 -3.46
CA PRO A 24 -10.03 -11.63 -4.08
C PRO A 24 -11.13 -12.55 -4.60
N THR A 25 -12.39 -12.08 -4.55
CA THR A 25 -13.56 -12.88 -4.96
C THR A 25 -14.25 -12.34 -6.21
N SER A 26 -13.86 -11.16 -6.69
CA SER A 26 -14.43 -10.48 -7.85
C SER A 26 -13.54 -10.53 -9.09
N ILE A 27 -14.20 -10.54 -10.25
CA ILE A 27 -13.62 -10.42 -11.59
C ILE A 27 -13.32 -8.94 -11.92
N GLU A 28 -14.07 -8.03 -11.28
CA GLU A 28 -13.83 -6.60 -11.35
C GLU A 28 -12.70 -6.22 -10.41
N ARG A 29 -12.14 -5.02 -10.61
CA ARG A 29 -11.07 -4.52 -9.75
C ARG A 29 -11.67 -4.16 -8.39
N GLU A 30 -11.44 -4.98 -7.39
CA GLU A 30 -11.72 -4.64 -5.99
C GLU A 30 -10.68 -3.60 -5.55
N MET A 31 -11.11 -2.36 -5.40
CA MET A 31 -10.22 -1.27 -5.02
C MET A 31 -9.87 -1.39 -3.54
N GLU A 32 -8.61 -1.72 -3.25
CA GLU A 32 -8.07 -1.69 -1.89
C GLU A 32 -7.69 -0.27 -1.47
N LEU A 33 -7.20 0.53 -2.42
CA LEU A 33 -7.04 1.97 -2.28
C LEU A 33 -7.61 2.63 -3.52
N SER A 34 -8.72 3.33 -3.35
CA SER A 34 -9.45 4.00 -4.41
C SER A 34 -8.92 5.41 -4.67
N THR A 35 -9.42 6.05 -5.73
CA THR A 35 -9.11 7.46 -6.01
C THR A 35 -9.71 8.39 -4.95
N GLU A 36 -10.84 8.00 -4.36
CA GLU A 36 -11.60 8.80 -3.40
C GLU A 36 -10.99 8.72 -1.98
N ASP A 37 -10.14 7.72 -1.73
CA ASP A 37 -9.39 7.61 -0.49
C ASP A 37 -8.33 8.71 -0.34
N ASN A 38 -8.03 9.42 -1.45
CA ASN A 38 -7.14 10.57 -1.53
C ASN A 38 -5.79 10.38 -0.80
N ILE A 39 -5.08 9.32 -1.16
CA ILE A 39 -3.80 9.00 -0.54
C ILE A 39 -2.67 9.49 -1.45
N ASP A 40 -2.02 10.57 -1.04
CA ASP A 40 -0.87 11.14 -1.75
C ASP A 40 0.45 10.86 -1.03
N LEU A 41 1.52 10.78 -1.82
CA LEU A 41 2.88 10.60 -1.32
C LEU A 41 3.44 11.91 -0.71
N GLY A 42 4.05 11.80 0.46
CA GLY A 42 4.74 12.88 1.14
C GLY A 42 6.15 13.12 0.66
N LYS A 43 6.91 13.90 1.44
CA LYS A 43 8.22 14.45 1.03
C LYS A 43 9.25 13.39 0.64
N LYS A 44 9.27 12.23 1.32
CA LYS A 44 10.16 11.10 0.95
C LYS A 44 9.68 10.32 -0.28
N ALA A 45 8.47 10.58 -0.74
CA ALA A 45 7.91 10.15 -2.01
C ALA A 45 8.10 8.66 -2.32
N TRP A 46 7.77 7.76 -1.38
CA TRP A 46 7.89 6.32 -1.59
C TRP A 46 6.65 5.55 -1.17
N THR A 47 6.45 4.41 -1.82
CA THR A 47 5.51 3.35 -1.40
C THR A 47 6.17 1.99 -1.57
N CYS A 48 5.78 1.00 -0.79
CA CYS A 48 6.23 -0.37 -1.00
C CYS A 48 5.15 -1.41 -0.73
N LEU A 49 5.24 -2.50 -1.47
CA LEU A 49 4.56 -3.75 -1.15
C LEU A 49 5.43 -4.53 -0.16
N TYR A 50 4.84 -5.11 0.88
CA TYR A 50 5.57 -5.74 1.99
C TYR A 50 4.95 -7.07 2.42
N ASN A 51 5.80 -8.03 2.80
CA ASN A 51 5.40 -9.26 3.48
C ASN A 51 6.04 -9.35 4.88
N PRO A 52 5.23 -9.26 5.96
CA PRO A 52 5.71 -9.30 7.34
C PRO A 52 6.30 -10.65 7.76
N SER A 53 5.94 -11.74 7.08
CA SER A 53 6.40 -13.08 7.47
C SER A 53 7.88 -13.34 7.15
N ASN A 54 8.41 -12.69 6.10
CA ASN A 54 9.77 -12.91 5.62
C ASN A 54 10.58 -11.62 5.46
N GLY A 55 9.97 -10.45 5.63
CA GLY A 55 10.63 -9.15 5.51
C GLY A 55 10.86 -8.71 4.06
N LYS A 56 10.22 -9.36 3.08
CA LYS A 56 10.34 -9.01 1.66
C LYS A 56 9.59 -7.72 1.36
N ALA A 57 10.22 -6.79 0.66
CA ALA A 57 9.57 -5.57 0.19
C ALA A 57 9.97 -5.20 -1.24
N HIS A 58 8.99 -4.70 -2.01
CA HIS A 58 9.18 -4.08 -3.32
C HIS A 58 8.80 -2.60 -3.22
N GLY A 59 9.80 -1.73 -3.21
CA GLY A 59 9.66 -0.29 -3.06
C GLY A 59 9.77 0.47 -4.38
N LEU A 60 8.96 1.52 -4.51
CA LEU A 60 9.07 2.55 -5.53
C LEU A 60 9.39 3.87 -4.84
N ILE A 61 10.52 4.47 -5.19
CA ILE A 61 11.06 5.68 -4.58
C ILE A 61 11.16 6.76 -5.66
N PHE A 62 10.44 7.87 -5.50
CA PHE A 62 10.46 8.99 -6.44
C PHE A 62 11.50 10.04 -6.03
N SER A 63 12.09 10.69 -7.03
CA SER A 63 13.05 11.78 -6.79
C SER A 63 12.45 12.99 -6.08
N SER A 64 11.14 13.19 -6.21
CA SER A 64 10.33 14.25 -5.61
C SER A 64 8.85 13.87 -5.70
N ASN A 65 8.03 14.34 -4.77
CA ASN A 65 6.57 14.31 -4.88
C ASN A 65 5.98 15.59 -5.50
N THR A 66 6.82 16.61 -5.75
CA THR A 66 6.44 17.90 -6.34
C THR A 66 7.28 18.23 -7.57
N GLY A 67 6.82 19.17 -8.40
CA GLY A 67 7.44 19.57 -9.66
C GLY A 67 7.14 18.62 -10.82
N ILE A 68 6.07 17.83 -10.71
CA ILE A 68 5.58 16.90 -11.72
C ILE A 68 4.62 17.63 -12.65
N THR A 69 3.76 18.49 -12.09
CA THR A 69 2.86 19.39 -12.84
C THR A 69 3.08 20.85 -12.40
N ASN A 70 2.48 21.80 -13.14
CA ASN A 70 2.56 23.24 -12.84
C ASN A 70 1.27 23.77 -12.20
N GLY A 71 0.46 22.93 -11.55
CA GLY A 71 -0.86 23.29 -11.02
C GLY A 71 -1.18 22.64 -9.68
N ASP A 72 -2.41 22.83 -9.20
CA ASP A 72 -2.90 22.28 -7.93
C ASP A 72 -3.02 20.74 -7.94
N ASP A 73 -2.78 20.10 -9.09
CA ASP A 73 -2.72 18.65 -9.29
C ASP A 73 -1.30 18.07 -9.17
N ASP A 74 -0.35 18.88 -8.67
CA ASP A 74 1.04 18.45 -8.45
C ASP A 74 1.12 17.53 -7.23
N GLY A 75 1.46 16.28 -7.48
CA GLY A 75 1.48 15.23 -6.47
C GLY A 75 1.47 13.84 -7.10
N ILE A 76 1.69 12.84 -6.26
CA ILE A 76 1.64 11.42 -6.66
C ILE A 76 0.61 10.73 -5.77
N GLN A 77 -0.47 10.28 -6.39
CA GLN A 77 -1.54 9.55 -5.73
C GLN A 77 -1.33 8.05 -5.86
N ILE A 78 -1.56 7.30 -4.79
CA ILE A 78 -1.52 5.83 -4.81
C ILE A 78 -2.92 5.25 -5.00
N LYS A 79 -3.00 4.18 -5.79
CA LYS A 79 -4.17 3.32 -5.94
C LYS A 79 -3.73 1.88 -5.82
N ALA A 80 -4.55 1.04 -5.21
CA ALA A 80 -4.29 -0.38 -5.12
C ALA A 80 -5.57 -1.14 -5.44
N PHE A 81 -5.45 -2.23 -6.17
CA PHE A 81 -6.58 -3.11 -6.41
C PHE A 81 -6.13 -4.56 -6.45
N VAL A 82 -7.06 -5.43 -6.09
CA VAL A 82 -6.95 -6.87 -6.29
C VAL A 82 -8.01 -7.32 -7.27
N LYS A 83 -7.71 -8.43 -7.95
CA LYS A 83 -8.61 -9.04 -8.92
C LYS A 83 -8.33 -10.52 -8.98
N GLN A 84 -9.40 -11.31 -9.02
CA GLN A 84 -9.34 -12.70 -9.42
C GLN A 84 -9.47 -12.78 -10.94
N ASN A 85 -8.51 -13.42 -11.61
CA ASN A 85 -8.55 -13.58 -13.07
C ASN A 85 -9.15 -14.92 -13.46
N ILE A 86 -8.74 -15.97 -12.76
CA ILE A 86 -9.19 -17.34 -13.01
C ILE A 86 -9.39 -18.01 -11.66
N LYS A 87 -10.57 -18.59 -11.49
CA LYS A 87 -10.89 -19.51 -10.40
C LYS A 87 -11.62 -20.73 -10.94
N PHE A 88 -10.88 -21.81 -11.04
CA PHE A 88 -11.37 -23.14 -11.39
C PHE A 88 -10.72 -24.15 -10.44
N THR A 89 -11.39 -25.26 -10.15
CA THR A 89 -10.86 -26.25 -9.20
C THR A 89 -9.47 -26.75 -9.66
N GLY A 90 -8.45 -26.60 -8.81
CA GLY A 90 -7.05 -26.88 -9.14
C GLY A 90 -6.29 -25.78 -9.88
N LEU A 91 -6.93 -24.65 -10.21
CA LEU A 91 -6.33 -23.50 -10.88
C LEU A 91 -6.89 -22.16 -10.37
N GLU A 92 -6.09 -21.44 -9.61
CA GLU A 92 -6.41 -20.10 -9.10
C GLU A 92 -5.31 -19.12 -9.50
N ALA A 93 -5.71 -17.97 -10.06
CA ALA A 93 -4.80 -16.93 -10.51
C ALA A 93 -5.32 -15.54 -10.15
N ASP A 94 -4.75 -14.99 -9.10
CA ASP A 94 -5.08 -13.66 -8.59
C ASP A 94 -4.01 -12.65 -8.94
N THR A 95 -4.38 -11.37 -8.93
CA THR A 95 -3.44 -10.27 -9.11
C THR A 95 -3.72 -9.16 -8.11
N GLY A 96 -2.67 -8.72 -7.43
CA GLY A 96 -2.64 -7.45 -6.71
C GLY A 96 -1.79 -6.45 -7.47
N ASN A 97 -2.27 -5.22 -7.61
CA ASN A 97 -1.55 -4.13 -8.26
C ASN A 97 -1.51 -2.91 -7.35
N VAL A 98 -0.35 -2.24 -7.33
CA VAL A 98 -0.19 -0.88 -6.83
C VAL A 98 0.12 0.00 -8.02
N ILE A 99 -0.66 1.07 -8.18
CA ILE A 99 -0.55 2.04 -9.26
C ILE A 99 -0.29 3.40 -8.63
N LEU A 100 0.67 4.13 -9.21
CA LEU A 100 0.94 5.52 -8.87
C LEU A 100 0.45 6.38 -10.04
N THR A 101 -0.38 7.37 -9.74
CA THR A 101 -0.92 8.31 -10.73
C THR A 101 -0.54 9.73 -10.33
N ARG A 102 -0.71 10.69 -11.24
CA ARG A 102 -0.77 12.11 -10.83
C ARG A 102 -1.83 12.28 -9.74
N ASN A 103 -1.69 13.31 -8.89
CA ASN A 103 -2.79 13.70 -8.03
C ASN A 103 -3.97 14.14 -8.92
N GLY A 104 -5.03 13.35 -8.90
CA GLY A 104 -6.21 13.56 -9.73
C GLY A 104 -7.46 13.80 -8.92
N TYR A 105 -7.39 13.82 -7.59
CA TYR A 105 -8.55 13.97 -6.73
C TYR A 105 -8.25 14.96 -5.62
N GLU A 106 -8.96 16.08 -5.60
CA GLU A 106 -8.70 17.12 -4.62
C GLU A 106 -10.01 17.80 -4.25
N ASN A 107 -10.22 18.10 -2.96
CA ASN A 107 -11.44 18.73 -2.45
C ASN A 107 -12.76 18.06 -2.93
N GLY A 108 -12.78 16.73 -3.01
CA GLY A 108 -13.95 15.96 -3.45
C GLY A 108 -14.21 15.97 -4.96
N LYS A 109 -13.26 16.45 -5.78
CA LYS A 109 -13.38 16.50 -7.25
C LYS A 109 -12.31 15.63 -7.90
N HIS A 110 -12.75 14.73 -8.77
CA HIS A 110 -11.88 13.92 -9.61
C HIS A 110 -11.63 14.59 -10.97
N ASP A 111 -10.39 14.96 -11.27
CA ASP A 111 -9.96 15.39 -12.59
C ASP A 111 -9.60 14.16 -13.47
N THR A 112 -10.49 13.85 -14.41
CA THR A 112 -10.32 12.75 -15.36
C THR A 112 -9.74 13.18 -16.71
N VAL A 113 -9.38 14.46 -16.89
CA VAL A 113 -8.96 15.00 -18.20
C VAL A 113 -7.44 15.15 -18.28
N LEU A 114 -6.81 14.40 -19.19
CA LEU A 114 -5.41 14.61 -19.55
C LEU A 114 -5.29 15.79 -20.52
N LYS A 115 -4.56 16.85 -20.12
CA LYS A 115 -4.31 18.02 -20.97
C LYS A 115 -3.49 17.63 -22.20
N GLN A 116 -3.95 18.04 -23.39
CA GLN A 116 -3.25 17.77 -24.64
C GLN A 116 -1.85 18.41 -24.62
N GLY A 117 -0.82 17.63 -24.93
CA GLY A 117 0.57 18.09 -24.92
C GLY A 117 1.22 18.14 -23.54
N ALA A 118 0.55 17.68 -22.49
CA ALA A 118 1.17 17.54 -21.17
C ALA A 118 2.27 16.47 -21.18
N GLN A 119 3.41 16.80 -20.61
CA GLN A 119 4.54 15.90 -20.40
C GLN A 119 4.79 15.79 -18.90
N TYR A 120 4.80 14.57 -18.39
CA TYR A 120 5.08 14.27 -16.98
C TYR A 120 6.41 13.51 -16.92
N ASP A 121 7.44 14.15 -16.39
CA ASP A 121 8.76 13.56 -16.25
C ASP A 121 9.06 13.33 -14.77
N TYR A 122 9.39 12.10 -14.40
CA TYR A 122 9.76 11.75 -13.03
C TYR A 122 10.86 10.68 -13.05
N LYS A 123 11.74 10.71 -12.05
CA LYS A 123 12.75 9.67 -11.84
C LYS A 123 12.28 8.79 -10.68
N VAL A 124 12.26 7.49 -10.93
CA VAL A 124 11.86 6.49 -9.94
C VAL A 124 12.96 5.45 -9.83
N GLU A 125 13.27 5.07 -8.60
CA GLU A 125 14.03 3.89 -8.29
C GLU A 125 13.08 2.76 -7.86
N PHE A 126 13.31 1.58 -8.43
CA PHE A 126 12.68 0.36 -7.96
C PHE A 126 13.68 -0.41 -7.10
N LEU A 127 13.35 -0.60 -5.82
CA LEU A 127 14.16 -1.34 -4.87
C LEU A 127 13.43 -2.63 -4.48
N THR A 128 14.14 -3.75 -4.49
CA THR A 128 13.67 -4.99 -3.87
C THR A 128 14.60 -5.40 -2.75
N VAL A 129 14.02 -5.65 -1.58
CA VAL A 129 14.72 -6.21 -0.42
C VAL A 129 14.05 -7.54 -0.06
N GLU A 130 14.86 -8.56 0.23
CA GLU A 130 14.31 -9.89 0.52
C GLU A 130 14.03 -10.12 2.02
N LYS A 131 14.61 -9.29 2.93
CA LYS A 131 14.54 -9.51 4.39
C LYS A 131 14.47 -8.27 5.28
N GLU A 132 14.78 -7.08 4.76
CA GLU A 132 14.98 -5.86 5.58
C GLU A 132 13.72 -4.98 5.68
N GLY A 133 12.63 -5.38 5.03
CA GLY A 133 11.33 -4.73 5.15
C GLY A 133 11.23 -3.33 4.56
N TYR A 134 10.18 -2.61 4.97
CA TYR A 134 9.88 -1.28 4.45
C TYR A 134 10.85 -0.22 5.02
N GLU A 135 11.46 -0.47 6.18
CA GLU A 135 12.42 0.41 6.83
C GLU A 135 13.62 0.67 5.93
N ARG A 136 14.11 -0.37 5.23
CA ARG A 136 15.20 -0.21 4.26
C ARG A 136 14.80 0.63 3.05
N VAL A 137 13.54 0.55 2.62
CA VAL A 137 12.99 1.41 1.55
C VAL A 137 12.94 2.86 2.04
N ASP A 138 12.51 3.10 3.29
CA ASP A 138 12.48 4.42 3.89
C ASP A 138 13.88 5.04 4.03
N GLU A 139 14.87 4.25 4.45
CA GLU A 139 16.28 4.68 4.50
C GLU A 139 16.84 4.98 3.11
N GLU A 140 16.59 4.11 2.12
CA GLU A 140 17.06 4.31 0.76
C GLU A 140 16.43 5.56 0.14
N SER A 141 15.17 5.88 0.46
CA SER A 141 14.51 7.06 -0.09
C SER A 141 15.29 8.36 0.20
N VAL A 142 15.86 8.49 1.39
CA VAL A 142 16.68 9.64 1.79
C VAL A 142 18.01 9.66 1.04
N ILE A 143 18.63 8.51 0.81
CA ILE A 143 19.90 8.39 0.09
C ILE A 143 19.68 8.74 -1.39
N TYR A 144 18.72 8.08 -2.04
CA TYR A 144 18.36 8.26 -3.44
C TYR A 144 18.01 9.72 -3.76
N GLN A 145 17.10 10.32 -2.99
CA GLN A 145 16.68 11.71 -3.24
C GLN A 145 17.80 12.74 -3.06
N ASN A 146 18.79 12.46 -2.22
CA ASN A 146 19.97 13.31 -2.07
C ASN A 146 20.97 13.14 -3.22
N LEU A 147 21.16 11.92 -3.70
CA LEU A 147 22.09 11.61 -4.79
C LEU A 147 21.56 12.03 -6.15
N ILE A 148 20.26 11.82 -6.42
CA ILE A 148 19.65 12.06 -7.73
C ILE A 148 19.65 13.54 -8.14
N LYS A 149 19.73 14.46 -7.16
CA LYS A 149 19.92 15.91 -7.37
C LYS A 149 21.25 16.24 -8.05
N ASN A 150 22.28 15.41 -7.84
CA ASN A 150 23.61 15.60 -8.40
C ASN A 150 23.80 14.87 -9.74
N ILE A 151 22.80 14.09 -10.17
CA ILE A 151 22.81 13.41 -11.46
C ILE A 151 22.14 14.34 -12.49
N PRO A 152 22.92 15.02 -13.35
CA PRO A 152 22.37 15.94 -14.32
C PRO A 152 21.39 15.20 -15.23
N ILE A 153 20.24 15.81 -15.48
CA ILE A 153 19.33 15.34 -16.51
C ILE A 153 20.02 15.65 -17.84
N LEU A 154 20.53 14.62 -18.52
CA LEU A 154 20.98 14.76 -19.91
C LEU A 154 19.75 14.96 -20.79
N ARG A 155 19.26 16.20 -20.85
CA ARG A 155 18.44 16.69 -21.96
C ARG A 155 19.40 17.24 -22.99
N GLU A 156 19.33 16.74 -24.23
CA GLU A 156 19.85 17.50 -25.36
C GLU A 156 19.11 18.84 -25.40
N ASN A 157 19.90 19.91 -25.50
CA ASN A 157 19.53 21.32 -25.65
C ASN A 157 18.62 21.93 -24.58
N VAL A 158 19.23 22.30 -23.45
CA VAL A 158 18.79 23.47 -22.68
C VAL A 158 19.97 24.44 -22.55
N THR A 159 20.13 25.31 -23.53
CA THR A 159 20.66 26.65 -23.31
C THR A 159 19.62 27.42 -22.50
N LYS A 160 19.67 27.28 -21.19
CA LYS A 160 19.20 28.34 -20.29
C LYS A 160 20.44 28.91 -19.66
N ASP A 161 20.75 30.14 -20.06
CA ASP A 161 21.60 31.03 -19.29
C ASP A 161 21.02 31.07 -17.87
N GLN A 162 21.61 30.28 -16.96
CA GLN A 162 21.47 30.57 -15.55
C GLN A 162 22.19 31.90 -15.37
N GLU A 163 21.44 32.95 -15.03
CA GLU A 163 22.03 34.18 -14.51
C GLU A 163 23.03 33.77 -13.42
N GLU A 164 24.32 34.02 -13.65
CA GLU A 164 25.34 33.83 -12.63
C GLU A 164 24.99 34.74 -11.47
N ALA A 165 24.35 34.17 -10.43
CA ALA A 165 24.09 34.88 -9.19
C ALA A 165 25.40 35.52 -8.70
N GLU A 166 25.36 36.80 -8.36
CA GLU A 166 26.56 37.51 -7.90
C GLU A 166 27.16 36.78 -6.69
N LYS A 167 28.42 36.34 -6.85
CA LYS A 167 29.17 35.63 -5.80
C LYS A 167 30.10 36.59 -5.08
N TYR A 168 30.05 36.54 -3.75
CA TYR A 168 30.86 37.34 -2.85
C TYR A 168 31.89 36.48 -2.10
N SER A 169 32.84 37.15 -1.47
CA SER A 169 33.88 36.53 -0.64
C SER A 169 33.82 37.12 0.76
N LEU A 170 33.83 36.23 1.75
CA LEU A 170 33.88 36.60 3.16
C LEU A 170 35.28 36.35 3.70
N LYS A 171 35.96 37.42 4.12
CA LYS A 171 37.27 37.32 4.79
C LYS A 171 37.08 37.42 6.29
N THR A 172 37.40 36.36 7.02
CA THR A 172 37.26 36.34 8.48
C THR A 172 38.62 36.43 9.16
N TYR A 173 38.79 37.41 10.04
CA TYR A 173 39.95 37.54 10.92
C TYR A 173 39.61 37.07 12.33
N VAL A 174 40.50 36.29 12.91
CA VAL A 174 40.33 35.68 14.23
C VAL A 174 41.38 36.23 15.20
N HIS A 175 40.91 36.81 16.29
CA HIS A 175 41.72 37.45 17.33
C HIS A 175 41.69 36.66 18.64
N LEU A 176 42.70 36.88 19.50
CA LEU A 176 42.78 36.33 20.87
C LEU A 176 42.67 34.79 20.96
N SER A 177 43.11 34.08 19.91
CA SER A 177 43.05 32.62 19.83
C SER A 177 44.47 32.02 19.80
N PRO A 178 45.15 31.81 20.93
CA PRO A 178 46.47 31.16 20.91
C PRO A 178 46.37 29.73 20.36
N SER A 179 47.25 29.39 19.42
CA SER A 179 47.43 28.02 18.90
C SER A 179 48.85 27.87 18.35
N VAL A 180 49.27 26.63 18.07
CA VAL A 180 50.57 26.38 17.45
C VAL A 180 50.53 26.90 16.00
N PRO A 181 51.53 27.67 15.54
CA PRO A 181 51.67 28.02 14.13
C PRO A 181 51.72 26.74 13.29
N LEU A 182 50.95 26.67 12.21
CA LEU A 182 50.85 25.48 11.35
C LEU A 182 50.35 24.23 12.09
N GLY A 183 49.61 24.41 13.19
CA GLY A 183 49.17 23.30 14.03
C GLY A 183 48.35 22.24 13.29
N SER A 184 47.52 22.62 12.31
CA SER A 184 46.74 21.67 11.51
C SER A 184 47.63 20.75 10.66
N LEU A 185 48.61 21.34 9.96
CA LEU A 185 49.56 20.60 9.13
C LEU A 185 50.50 19.73 9.98
N PHE A 186 51.01 20.25 11.10
CA PHE A 186 51.85 19.44 11.98
C PHE A 186 51.05 18.33 12.66
N SER A 187 49.78 18.58 13.00
CA SER A 187 48.89 17.55 13.53
C SER A 187 48.69 16.43 12.52
N ALA A 188 48.42 16.77 11.25
CA ALA A 188 48.26 15.80 10.16
C ALA A 188 49.57 15.06 9.82
N LEU A 189 50.70 15.78 9.78
CA LEU A 189 52.00 15.24 9.35
C LEU A 189 52.69 14.37 10.40
N LEU A 190 52.49 14.67 11.69
CA LEU A 190 53.10 13.93 12.80
C LEU A 190 52.15 12.90 13.44
N GLY A 191 50.86 12.90 13.07
CA GLY A 191 49.84 12.09 13.73
C GLY A 191 49.68 12.40 15.22
N LYS A 192 50.09 13.60 15.66
CA LYS A 192 50.06 14.03 17.07
C LYS A 192 48.99 15.10 17.28
N ASN A 193 48.34 15.11 18.44
CA ASN A 193 47.31 16.10 18.80
C ASN A 193 47.92 17.49 19.04
N ILE A 194 48.15 18.25 17.96
CA ILE A 194 48.69 19.61 18.01
C ILE A 194 47.53 20.60 17.87
N SER A 195 47.47 21.59 18.77
CA SER A 195 46.36 22.54 18.79
C SER A 195 46.39 23.55 17.64
N TYR A 196 45.26 23.68 16.93
CA TYR A 196 45.04 24.65 15.86
C TYR A 196 43.63 25.28 15.93
N ILE A 197 43.37 26.28 15.09
CA ILE A 197 42.08 26.97 15.02
C ILE A 197 41.38 26.56 13.72
N TYR A 198 40.09 26.27 13.82
CA TYR A 198 39.24 25.84 12.72
C TYR A 198 38.00 26.72 12.65
N ALA A 199 37.52 27.00 11.45
CA ALA A 199 36.31 27.80 11.23
C ALA A 199 35.31 27.00 10.40
N GLU A 200 34.03 27.12 10.76
CA GLU A 200 32.90 26.55 10.04
C GLU A 200 31.93 27.68 9.67
N LEU A 201 31.42 27.65 8.44
CA LEU A 201 30.50 28.64 7.88
C LEU A 201 29.13 27.99 7.67
N TYR A 202 28.09 28.66 8.14
CA TYR A 202 26.70 28.23 8.03
C TYR A 202 25.83 29.34 7.42
N LYS A 203 24.83 28.95 6.62
CA LYS A 203 23.71 29.81 6.14
C LYS A 203 22.41 29.08 6.46
N GLU A 204 21.49 29.73 7.16
CA GLU A 204 20.18 29.14 7.55
C GLU A 204 20.32 27.75 8.23
N ASN A 205 21.22 27.64 9.21
CA ASN A 205 21.61 26.38 9.89
C ASN A 205 22.22 25.27 8.99
N SER A 206 22.33 25.48 7.68
CA SER A 206 23.02 24.56 6.77
C SER A 206 24.53 24.84 6.71
N PHE A 207 25.33 23.78 6.82
CA PHE A 207 26.79 23.87 6.66
C PHE A 207 27.14 24.23 5.20
N LYS A 208 28.04 25.20 5.00
CA LYS A 208 28.48 25.63 3.66
C LYS A 208 29.93 25.34 3.39
N SER A 209 30.81 25.66 4.33
CA SER A 209 32.25 25.51 4.14
C SER A 209 32.97 25.49 5.49
N SER A 210 34.21 25.04 5.48
CA SER A 210 35.06 25.04 6.66
C SER A 210 36.53 25.07 6.29
N GLY A 211 37.39 25.41 7.25
CA GLY A 211 38.83 25.36 7.03
C GLY A 211 39.65 25.76 8.24
N ALA A 212 40.94 25.46 8.17
CA ALA A 212 41.90 25.85 9.20
C ALA A 212 42.18 27.37 9.10
N VAL A 213 42.18 28.05 10.25
CA VAL A 213 42.49 29.48 10.33
C VAL A 213 43.98 29.66 10.63
N SER A 214 44.71 30.30 9.71
CA SER A 214 46.17 30.42 9.78
C SER A 214 46.63 31.87 9.56
N ARG A 215 47.88 32.15 9.95
CA ARG A 215 48.58 33.41 9.61
C ARG A 215 49.22 33.36 8.22
N LEU A 216 49.40 32.15 7.70
CA LEU A 216 50.07 31.81 6.45
C LEU A 216 49.07 31.08 5.54
N GLY A 217 48.77 31.63 4.38
CA GLY A 217 47.94 30.97 3.37
C GLY A 217 48.65 29.74 2.79
N LEU A 218 47.90 28.70 2.45
CA LEU A 218 48.38 27.54 1.70
C LEU A 218 48.22 27.82 0.21
N GLY A 219 49.26 27.53 -0.58
CA GLY A 219 49.18 27.50 -2.04
C GLY A 219 48.59 26.20 -2.57
N GLU A 220 48.07 26.21 -3.79
CA GLU A 220 47.57 25.03 -4.51
C GLU A 220 48.74 24.13 -4.94
N ILE A 221 49.05 23.10 -4.16
CA ILE A 221 49.99 22.06 -4.54
C ILE A 221 49.47 20.70 -4.03
N GLU A 222 49.32 19.71 -4.91
CA GLU A 222 49.07 18.31 -4.55
C GLU A 222 50.29 17.72 -3.83
N ILE A 223 50.05 17.10 -2.67
CA ILE A 223 51.13 16.66 -1.79
C ILE A 223 51.15 15.13 -1.70
N ASP A 224 52.23 14.54 -2.20
CA ASP A 224 52.59 13.15 -1.94
C ASP A 224 53.60 13.06 -0.77
N PHE A 225 53.23 12.31 0.27
CA PHE A 225 54.03 12.08 1.48
C PHE A 225 54.56 10.65 1.61
N GLU A 226 54.28 9.76 0.66
CA GLU A 226 54.75 8.37 0.72
C GLU A 226 56.27 8.29 0.61
N GLY A 227 56.88 7.41 1.40
CA GLY A 227 58.33 7.14 1.39
C GLY A 227 59.27 8.24 1.95
N LYS A 228 58.76 9.41 2.36
CA LYS A 228 59.61 10.55 2.81
C LYS A 228 59.96 10.48 4.31
N ASN A 229 61.22 10.78 4.66
CA ASN A 229 61.67 10.87 6.06
C ASN A 229 61.12 12.14 6.75
N ILE A 230 61.03 12.18 8.08
CA ILE A 230 60.41 13.27 8.88
C ILE A 230 60.96 14.66 8.47
N PHE A 231 62.27 14.77 8.25
CA PHE A 231 62.91 16.02 7.83
C PHE A 231 62.50 16.47 6.41
N GLN A 232 62.30 15.52 5.49
CA GLN A 232 61.84 15.78 4.13
C GLN A 232 60.36 16.16 4.11
N LYS A 233 59.54 15.49 4.93
CA LYS A 233 58.13 15.84 5.13
C LYS A 233 57.98 17.28 5.65
N ILE A 234 58.80 17.68 6.63
CA ILE A 234 58.83 19.06 7.16
C ILE A 234 59.25 20.07 6.08
N LYS A 235 60.28 19.75 5.27
CA LYS A 235 60.75 20.65 4.19
C LYS A 235 59.69 20.83 3.10
N THR A 236 59.00 19.76 2.70
CA THR A 236 57.87 19.83 1.76
C THR A 236 56.72 20.65 2.34
N ALA A 237 56.41 20.50 3.63
CA ALA A 237 55.38 21.29 4.29
C ALA A 237 55.68 22.82 4.31
N ILE A 238 56.95 23.20 4.45
CA ILE A 238 57.39 24.62 4.44
C ILE A 238 57.31 25.24 3.02
N GLY A 239 57.39 24.45 1.96
CA GLY A 239 57.33 24.91 0.57
C GLY A 239 55.93 25.29 0.08
N ILE A 240 54.88 24.94 0.81
CA ILE A 240 53.46 25.14 0.42
C ILE A 240 52.97 26.56 0.76
N PHE A 241 53.78 27.36 1.47
CA PHE A 241 53.33 28.65 1.99
C PHE A 241 53.45 29.78 0.98
N ASP A 242 52.36 30.53 0.85
CA ASP A 242 52.38 31.84 0.21
C ASP A 242 52.91 32.90 1.19
N TRP A 243 54.23 33.07 1.18
CA TRP A 243 54.94 34.04 2.01
C TRP A 243 54.58 35.50 1.68
N LYS A 244 53.99 35.79 0.51
CA LYS A 244 53.59 37.16 0.11
C LYS A 244 52.29 37.60 0.78
N ASN A 245 51.45 36.66 1.25
CA ASN A 245 50.14 36.93 1.86
C ASN A 245 50.10 36.76 3.39
N LEU A 246 51.26 36.88 4.04
CA LEU A 246 51.45 36.74 5.48
C LEU A 246 50.67 37.82 6.26
N SER A 247 49.83 37.41 7.21
CA SER A 247 49.06 38.33 8.05
C SER A 247 49.48 38.20 9.52
N PHE A 248 49.47 39.33 10.23
CA PHE A 248 49.73 39.36 11.67
C PHE A 248 48.65 38.63 12.46
N TYR A 249 47.41 38.69 11.96
CA TYR A 249 46.23 38.04 12.52
C TYR A 249 45.93 36.75 11.74
N LYS A 250 45.30 35.79 12.42
CA LYS A 250 44.84 34.56 11.77
C LYS A 250 43.65 34.91 10.87
N LYS A 251 43.64 34.43 9.64
CA LYS A 251 42.55 34.69 8.68
C LYS A 251 42.13 33.43 7.95
N ILE A 252 40.90 33.43 7.46
CA ILE A 252 40.35 32.47 6.49
C ILE A 252 39.51 33.25 5.47
N ILE A 253 39.44 32.76 4.24
CA ILE A 253 38.63 33.34 3.17
C ILE A 253 37.65 32.27 2.70
N PHE A 254 36.37 32.62 2.67
CA PHE A 254 35.31 31.81 2.09
C PHE A 254 34.90 32.47 0.76
N PRO A 255 35.40 31.98 -0.39
CA PRO A 255 35.04 32.52 -1.69
C PRO A 255 33.71 31.92 -2.20
N GLY A 256 33.07 32.59 -3.15
CA GLY A 256 31.96 31.99 -3.91
C GLY A 256 30.61 31.94 -3.17
N LEU A 257 30.39 32.83 -2.20
CA LEU A 257 29.18 32.87 -1.37
C LEU A 257 28.09 33.73 -2.00
N GLU A 258 26.85 33.24 -2.00
CA GLU A 258 25.68 34.03 -2.39
C GLU A 258 25.34 35.08 -1.33
N ALA A 259 24.49 36.04 -1.69
CA ALA A 259 23.91 36.98 -0.73
C ALA A 259 23.17 36.26 0.42
N GLY A 260 23.21 36.86 1.61
CA GLY A 260 22.42 36.43 2.77
C GLY A 260 23.18 36.46 4.10
N THR A 261 22.49 36.05 5.16
CA THR A 261 23.04 36.03 6.52
C THR A 261 23.84 34.76 6.80
N TYR A 262 25.09 34.93 7.21
CA TYR A 262 26.01 33.85 7.53
C TYR A 262 26.43 33.86 9.00
N LEU A 263 26.61 32.67 9.55
CA LEU A 263 27.20 32.42 10.86
C LEU A 263 28.57 31.74 10.68
N VAL A 264 29.62 32.39 11.17
CA VAL A 264 30.97 31.81 11.25
C VAL A 264 31.22 31.35 12.68
N LYS A 265 31.42 30.05 12.88
CA LYS A 265 31.78 29.44 14.18
C LYS A 265 33.29 29.15 14.20
N ILE A 266 33.98 29.49 15.29
CA ILE A 266 35.42 29.30 15.47
C ILE A 266 35.68 28.29 16.59
N PHE A 267 36.41 27.23 16.24
CA PHE A 267 36.79 26.14 17.14
C PHE A 267 38.30 26.11 17.37
N ARG A 268 38.69 25.66 18.56
CA ARG A 268 40.05 25.23 18.88
C ARG A 268 40.09 23.71 18.88
N GLU A 269 40.86 23.17 17.97
CA GLU A 269 41.13 21.75 17.86
C GLU A 269 42.31 21.36 18.76
N ASN A 270 42.31 20.10 19.21
CA ASN A 270 43.35 19.49 20.05
C ASN A 270 43.87 20.37 21.21
N PRO A 271 42.98 20.93 22.06
CA PRO A 271 43.41 21.74 23.20
C PRO A 271 44.24 20.92 24.19
N LYS A 272 45.31 21.50 24.76
CA LYS A 272 46.24 20.79 25.66
C LYS A 272 45.60 20.19 26.92
N PHE A 273 44.46 20.71 27.37
CA PHE A 273 43.81 20.36 28.62
C PHE A 273 42.35 19.88 28.45
N ALA A 274 41.92 19.59 27.22
CA ALA A 274 40.59 19.08 26.93
C ALA A 274 40.66 17.97 25.88
N LYS A 275 39.84 16.92 26.06
CA LYS A 275 39.79 15.77 25.14
C LYS A 275 38.97 16.06 23.87
N GLN A 276 38.16 17.11 23.89
CA GLN A 276 37.23 17.50 22.81
C GLN A 276 37.55 18.90 22.28
N ARG A 277 37.13 19.19 21.05
CA ARG A 277 37.24 20.51 20.43
C ARG A 277 36.50 21.56 21.25
N GLN A 278 37.01 22.80 21.27
CA GLN A 278 36.41 23.91 22.03
C GLN A 278 35.83 24.98 21.11
N TYR A 279 34.57 25.35 21.31
CA TYR A 279 33.91 26.47 20.64
C TYR A 279 34.27 27.80 21.31
N ILE A 280 35.13 28.59 20.64
CA ILE A 280 35.82 29.73 21.24
C ILE A 280 35.44 31.09 20.65
N GLY A 281 34.67 31.16 19.57
CA GLY A 281 34.20 32.43 19.03
C GLY A 281 33.18 32.24 17.92
N PHE A 282 32.38 33.26 17.64
CA PHE A 282 31.51 33.29 16.48
C PHE A 282 31.29 34.72 16.00
N GLY A 283 30.84 34.87 14.76
CA GLY A 283 30.38 36.14 14.21
C GLY A 283 29.26 35.92 13.22
N ILE A 284 28.32 36.87 13.18
CA ILE A 284 27.16 36.89 12.29
C ILE A 284 27.36 38.06 11.34
N ILE A 285 27.13 37.86 10.04
CA ILE A 285 27.26 38.90 9.03
C ILE A 285 26.20 38.72 7.96
N ASP A 286 25.60 39.82 7.52
CA ASP A 286 24.73 39.84 6.35
C ASP A 286 25.56 40.24 5.13
N LEU A 287 25.74 39.30 4.20
CA LEU A 287 26.66 39.43 3.08
C LEU A 287 25.89 39.87 1.84
N ASN A 288 26.15 41.08 1.36
CA ASN A 288 25.62 41.63 0.10
C ASN A 288 26.73 42.14 -0.84
N LYS A 289 27.99 41.98 -0.43
CA LYS A 289 29.21 42.34 -1.15
C LYS A 289 30.38 41.58 -0.53
N ASN A 290 31.55 41.66 -1.15
CA ASN A 290 32.80 41.22 -0.52
C ASN A 290 33.00 41.95 0.81
N ASP A 291 33.03 41.22 1.93
CA ASP A 291 33.10 41.82 3.26
C ASP A 291 34.09 41.10 4.19
N THR A 292 34.42 41.77 5.28
CA THR A 292 35.43 41.35 6.24
C THR A 292 34.83 41.27 7.65
N LEU A 293 34.86 40.08 8.24
CA LEU A 293 34.34 39.83 9.59
C LEU A 293 35.49 39.70 10.61
N GLN A 294 35.40 40.42 11.72
CA GLN A 294 36.37 40.37 12.82
C GLN A 294 35.78 39.58 13.99
N ILE A 295 36.38 38.45 14.35
CA ILE A 295 35.92 37.58 15.44
C ILE A 295 36.94 37.59 16.58
N TYR A 296 36.53 38.04 17.76
CA TYR A 296 37.33 37.99 18.97
C TYR A 296 37.01 36.73 19.76
N CYS A 297 38.00 35.83 19.90
CA CYS A 297 37.79 34.59 20.65
C CYS A 297 37.86 34.78 22.17
N LYS A 298 37.13 33.92 22.88
CA LYS A 298 37.11 33.76 24.32
C LYS A 298 37.17 32.27 24.68
N SER A 299 37.32 31.97 25.96
CA SER A 299 37.23 30.59 26.42
C SER A 299 35.81 30.05 26.23
N GLN A 300 35.67 28.74 25.96
CA GLN A 300 34.37 28.07 25.93
C GLN A 300 33.79 28.00 27.35
N GLY A 301 32.52 28.36 27.50
CA GLY A 301 31.70 28.01 28.64
C GLY A 301 30.73 26.89 28.29
N THR A 302 30.28 26.19 29.32
CA THR A 302 29.35 25.07 29.18
C THR A 302 28.09 25.34 30.00
N ILE A 303 26.94 25.13 29.37
CA ILE A 303 25.62 25.15 30.00
C ILE A 303 25.16 23.71 30.12
N LYS A 304 24.91 23.27 31.35
CA LYS A 304 24.31 21.96 31.65
C LYS A 304 22.86 22.17 32.02
N LEU A 305 21.99 21.56 31.24
CA LEU A 305 20.55 21.61 31.40
C LEU A 305 20.07 20.24 31.87
N LEU A 306 19.22 20.24 32.89
CA LEU A 306 18.48 19.05 33.33
C LEU A 306 17.00 19.36 33.16
N VAL A 307 16.31 18.56 32.36
CA VAL A 307 14.86 18.67 32.15
C VAL A 307 14.20 17.42 32.69
N ASN A 308 13.41 17.59 33.74
CA ASN A 308 12.68 16.50 34.37
C ASN A 308 11.18 16.70 34.21
N ASP A 309 10.43 15.61 34.24
CA ASP A 309 8.99 15.64 34.35
C ASP A 309 8.54 15.92 35.81
N GLN A 310 7.23 15.92 36.06
CA GLN A 310 6.66 16.06 37.40
C GLN A 310 6.99 14.90 38.36
N ASN A 311 7.39 13.74 37.83
CA ASN A 311 7.77 12.55 38.58
C ASN A 311 9.29 12.45 38.81
N ASN A 312 10.04 13.50 38.43
CA ASN A 312 11.49 13.58 38.51
C ASN A 312 12.23 12.57 37.61
N VAL A 313 11.59 12.14 36.53
CA VAL A 313 12.15 11.35 35.43
C VAL A 313 12.69 12.30 34.36
N GLY A 314 13.83 11.97 33.75
CA GLY A 314 14.44 12.79 32.71
C GLY A 314 13.64 12.78 31.40
N VAL A 315 13.48 13.95 30.78
CA VAL A 315 12.74 14.11 29.51
C VAL A 315 13.71 14.11 28.34
N LYS A 316 13.57 13.12 27.44
CA LYS A 316 14.39 12.96 26.23
C LYS A 316 13.99 13.96 25.14
N ASP A 317 14.94 14.25 24.24
CA ASP A 317 14.71 14.95 22.97
C ASP A 317 14.15 16.37 23.08
N VAL A 318 14.31 17.02 24.24
CA VAL A 318 14.02 18.45 24.41
C VAL A 318 15.06 19.25 23.63
N GLY A 319 14.60 20.03 22.66
CA GLY A 319 15.42 20.92 21.84
C GLY A 319 15.92 22.12 22.65
N LEU A 320 17.23 22.31 22.66
CA LEU A 320 17.89 23.39 23.37
C LEU A 320 18.60 24.27 22.35
N TYR A 321 18.17 25.51 22.21
CA TYR A 321 18.69 26.43 21.21
C TYR A 321 19.25 27.68 21.89
N LEU A 322 20.52 27.99 21.61
CA LEU A 322 21.17 29.20 22.09
C LEU A 322 21.30 30.20 20.94
N LEU A 323 20.67 31.36 21.10
CA LEU A 323 20.61 32.40 20.10
C LEU A 323 21.46 33.62 20.48
N SER A 324 22.04 34.25 19.47
CA SER A 324 22.65 35.58 19.53
C SER A 324 22.15 36.38 18.34
N ASP A 325 21.66 37.61 18.58
CA ASP A 325 21.17 38.50 17.52
C ASP A 325 20.13 37.82 16.59
N GLY A 326 19.26 36.96 17.16
CA GLY A 326 18.23 36.22 16.44
C GLY A 326 18.71 34.95 15.72
N VAL A 327 20.01 34.67 15.67
CA VAL A 327 20.59 33.50 14.99
C VAL A 327 20.96 32.40 15.99
N VAL A 328 20.63 31.14 15.68
CA VAL A 328 21.02 29.98 16.48
C VAL A 328 22.53 29.75 16.34
N ILE A 329 23.27 29.95 17.43
CA ILE A 329 24.74 29.82 17.44
C ILE A 329 25.23 28.46 17.94
N SER A 330 24.38 27.77 18.70
CA SER A 330 24.60 26.42 19.20
C SER A 330 23.25 25.80 19.56
N ASP A 331 23.12 24.52 19.30
CA ASP A 331 21.94 23.73 19.56
C ASP A 331 22.35 22.36 20.11
N SER A 332 21.45 21.71 20.85
CA SER A 332 21.60 20.34 21.36
C SER A 332 20.23 19.77 21.74
N LYS A 333 20.16 18.47 22.00
CA LYS A 333 18.98 17.81 22.57
C LYS A 333 19.31 17.14 23.90
N THR A 334 18.30 16.92 24.75
CA THR A 334 18.47 16.15 25.99
C THR A 334 18.56 14.65 25.72
N ASP A 335 19.37 13.97 26.53
CA ASP A 335 19.45 12.50 26.55
C ASP A 335 18.28 11.84 27.29
N GLU A 336 18.27 10.51 27.37
CA GLU A 336 17.24 9.71 28.07
C GLU A 336 17.11 10.04 29.57
N ASN A 337 18.13 10.64 30.16
CA ASN A 337 18.13 11.08 31.56
C ASN A 337 17.80 12.58 31.69
N GLY A 338 17.35 13.24 30.61
CA GLY A 338 17.00 14.65 30.61
C GLY A 338 18.20 15.61 30.61
N ASN A 339 19.43 15.12 30.40
CA ASN A 339 20.63 15.96 30.41
C ASN A 339 20.92 16.52 29.02
N GLY A 340 21.08 17.83 28.94
CA GLY A 340 21.51 18.53 27.73
C GLY A 340 22.75 19.37 27.99
N ILE A 341 23.64 19.46 26.99
CA ILE A 341 24.88 20.22 27.07
C ILE A 341 25.00 21.16 25.88
N ILE A 342 25.00 22.46 26.16
CA ILE A 342 25.29 23.50 25.16
C ILE A 342 26.63 24.13 25.48
N ASN A 343 27.47 24.27 24.46
CA ASN A 343 28.74 24.96 24.55
C ASN A 343 28.67 26.28 23.79
N ALA A 344 29.21 27.35 24.38
CA ALA A 344 29.32 28.65 23.71
C ALA A 344 30.46 29.50 24.28
N PRO A 345 31.00 30.47 23.52
CA PRO A 345 32.08 31.33 24.01
C PRO A 345 31.66 32.22 25.19
N CYS A 346 32.54 32.44 26.17
CA CYS A 346 32.28 33.29 27.33
C CYS A 346 32.52 34.78 27.04
N PHE A 347 31.52 35.48 26.51
CA PHE A 347 31.56 36.94 26.31
C PHE A 347 30.97 37.71 27.50
N SER A 348 31.79 38.47 28.23
CA SER A 348 31.34 39.20 29.43
C SER A 348 30.28 40.29 29.20
N LEU A 349 30.15 40.80 27.97
CA LEU A 349 29.22 41.89 27.61
C LEU A 349 28.07 41.43 26.71
N LYS A 350 28.16 40.23 26.12
CA LYS A 350 27.10 39.69 25.26
C LYS A 350 26.14 38.85 26.10
N LYS A 351 24.86 39.02 25.83
CA LYS A 351 23.80 38.18 26.37
C LYS A 351 23.34 37.22 25.28
N TYR A 352 22.94 36.03 25.70
CA TYR A 352 22.37 35.01 24.83
C TYR A 352 20.92 34.78 25.19
N THR A 353 20.13 34.36 24.22
CA THR A 353 18.77 33.90 24.47
C THR A 353 18.77 32.38 24.39
N LEU A 354 18.45 31.72 25.50
CA LEU A 354 18.24 30.27 25.54
C LEU A 354 16.75 29.99 25.33
N LYS A 355 16.42 29.28 24.25
CA LYS A 355 15.09 28.75 23.96
C LYS A 355 15.08 27.24 24.22
N ILE A 356 14.04 26.78 24.93
CA ILE A 356 13.81 25.37 25.23
C ILE A 356 12.51 24.98 24.57
N ILE A 357 12.58 24.01 23.66
CA ILE A 357 11.45 23.57 22.84
C ILE A 357 11.24 22.09 23.06
N TYR A 358 10.01 21.67 23.33
CA TYR A 358 9.64 20.26 23.45
C TYR A 358 8.38 20.01 22.63
N ASN A 359 8.44 19.03 21.71
CA ASN A 359 7.33 18.66 20.82
C ASN A 359 6.67 19.88 20.13
N GLY A 360 7.49 20.84 19.69
CA GLY A 360 7.04 22.06 19.02
C GLY A 360 6.62 23.21 19.94
N PHE A 361 6.47 22.99 21.25
CA PHE A 361 6.08 24.03 22.21
C PHE A 361 7.28 24.75 22.80
N LEU A 362 7.17 26.07 22.96
CA LEU A 362 8.14 26.86 23.71
C LEU A 362 7.92 26.68 25.22
N ILE A 363 8.81 25.93 25.87
CA ILE A 363 8.75 25.70 27.31
C ILE A 363 9.23 26.93 28.09
N ASP A 364 10.35 27.50 27.66
CA ASP A 364 10.97 28.64 28.32
C ASP A 364 11.86 29.40 27.33
N GLU A 365 11.87 30.72 27.48
CA GLU A 365 12.80 31.60 26.80
C GLU A 365 13.44 32.54 27.83
N LYS A 366 14.76 32.43 28.01
CA LYS A 366 15.48 33.23 28.98
C LYS A 366 16.76 33.83 28.43
N ILE A 367 17.01 35.07 28.83
CA ILE A 367 18.27 35.74 28.56
C ILE A 367 19.30 35.29 29.59
N ILE A 368 20.41 34.74 29.13
CA ILE A 368 21.53 34.27 29.96
C ILE A 368 22.83 34.97 29.59
N ALA A 369 23.76 35.06 30.54
CA ALA A 369 25.10 35.60 30.31
C ALA A 369 26.15 34.53 30.65
N LEU A 370 27.05 34.27 29.71
CA LEU A 370 28.19 33.37 29.90
C LEU A 370 29.46 34.19 30.13
N ASN A 371 29.83 34.35 31.38
CA ASN A 371 31.03 35.10 31.78
C ASN A 371 32.24 34.18 31.90
N ILE A 372 33.44 34.75 32.10
CA ILE A 372 34.69 33.98 32.24
C ILE A 372 34.63 32.92 33.34
N LYS A 373 33.81 33.11 34.39
CA LYS A 373 33.59 32.12 35.45
C LYS A 373 33.00 30.82 34.91
N ASN A 374 32.17 30.91 33.87
CA ASN A 374 31.51 29.77 33.25
C ASN A 374 32.44 28.89 32.40
N HIS A 375 33.69 29.33 32.20
CA HIS A 375 34.75 28.47 31.66
C HIS A 375 35.25 27.44 32.69
N PHE A 376 35.21 27.80 33.98
CA PHE A 376 35.70 26.96 35.06
C PHE A 376 34.59 26.22 35.80
N ILE A 377 33.38 26.80 35.83
CA ILE A 377 32.21 26.24 36.52
C ILE A 377 31.01 26.29 35.57
N ASP A 378 30.52 25.12 35.16
CA ASP A 378 29.38 25.00 34.26
C ASP A 378 28.15 25.76 34.79
N LEU A 379 27.45 26.47 33.89
CA LEU A 379 26.17 27.07 34.22
C LEU A 379 25.12 25.95 34.28
N LYS A 380 24.65 25.62 35.48
CA LYS A 380 23.61 24.60 35.68
C LYS A 380 22.23 25.24 35.70
N LYS A 381 21.30 24.66 34.94
CA LYS A 381 19.88 25.04 34.92
C LYS A 381 19.03 23.77 34.98
N SER A 382 17.96 23.82 35.76
CA SER A 382 17.01 22.72 35.88
C SER A 382 15.63 23.22 35.50
N TYR A 383 14.90 22.41 34.77
CA TYR A 383 13.55 22.67 34.30
C TYR A 383 12.64 21.51 34.69
N MET A 384 11.43 21.84 35.13
CA MET A 384 10.38 20.87 35.34
C MET A 384 9.31 21.13 34.28
N VAL A 385 8.95 20.09 33.53
CA VAL A 385 7.88 20.13 32.54
C VAL A 385 6.78 19.19 33.01
N LYS A 386 5.51 19.62 32.96
CA LYS A 386 4.38 18.75 33.29
C LYS A 386 3.96 18.01 32.05
N LEU A 387 4.14 16.70 32.05
CA LEU A 387 3.86 15.82 30.93
C LEU A 387 2.80 14.80 31.33
N PHE A 388 1.80 14.59 30.49
CA PHE A 388 0.68 13.69 30.79
C PHE A 388 0.40 12.80 29.59
N ASP A 389 -0.23 11.66 29.83
CA ASP A 389 -0.54 10.67 28.81
C ASP A 389 -2.01 10.79 28.39
N LEU A 390 -2.23 10.81 27.07
CA LEU A 390 -3.57 10.79 26.48
C LEU A 390 -3.85 9.41 25.90
N THR A 391 -4.81 8.70 26.50
CA THR A 391 -5.30 7.42 25.97
C THR A 391 -6.55 7.65 25.14
N ILE A 392 -6.60 7.08 23.94
CA ILE A 392 -7.75 7.07 23.05
C ILE A 392 -8.25 5.64 22.93
N ASN A 393 -9.52 5.44 23.28
CA ASN A 393 -10.27 4.22 23.06
C ASN A 393 -11.29 4.47 21.95
N LEU A 394 -11.17 3.72 20.87
CA LEU A 394 -12.05 3.79 19.72
C LEU A 394 -13.04 2.64 19.71
N LYS A 395 -14.26 2.97 19.30
CA LYS A 395 -15.26 1.99 18.90
C LYS A 395 -15.69 2.28 17.46
N ASP A 396 -16.15 1.25 16.76
CA ASP A 396 -16.83 1.41 15.49
C ASP A 396 -18.33 1.73 15.69
N THR A 397 -19.06 1.95 14.60
CA THR A 397 -20.50 2.22 14.61
C THR A 397 -21.34 1.08 15.18
N TRP A 398 -20.78 -0.12 15.33
CA TRP A 398 -21.44 -1.27 15.96
C TRP A 398 -21.16 -1.36 17.46
N GLY A 399 -20.23 -0.55 17.99
CA GLY A 399 -19.85 -0.45 19.40
C GLY A 399 -18.66 -1.34 19.79
N PHE A 400 -17.98 -1.95 18.82
CA PHE A 400 -16.83 -2.84 19.04
C PHE A 400 -15.51 -2.13 18.75
N LYS A 401 -14.38 -2.72 19.17
CA LYS A 401 -13.06 -2.20 18.79
C LYS A 401 -12.89 -2.29 17.27
N PRO A 402 -12.45 -1.21 16.58
CA PRO A 402 -12.16 -1.27 15.16
C PRO A 402 -11.08 -2.32 14.86
N GLU A 403 -11.29 -3.12 13.81
CA GLU A 403 -10.31 -4.09 13.31
C GLU A 403 -9.35 -3.47 12.28
N VAL A 404 -9.43 -2.15 12.10
CA VAL A 404 -8.57 -1.36 11.21
C VAL A 404 -7.73 -0.36 11.99
N GLU A 405 -6.57 -0.03 11.43
CA GLU A 405 -5.64 0.95 12.00
C GLU A 405 -5.93 2.35 11.45
N VAL A 406 -6.14 3.31 12.36
CA VAL A 406 -6.56 4.68 12.02
C VAL A 406 -5.50 5.74 12.35
N ASN A 407 -4.35 5.31 12.87
CA ASN A 407 -3.16 6.11 13.20
C ASN A 407 -3.49 7.52 13.75
N PRO A 408 -4.00 7.64 14.99
CA PRO A 408 -4.35 8.92 15.57
C PRO A 408 -3.16 9.88 15.67
N LYS A 409 -3.41 11.14 15.37
CA LYS A 409 -2.44 12.23 15.36
C LYS A 409 -2.96 13.43 16.08
N ILE A 410 -2.05 14.19 16.68
CA ILE A 410 -2.38 15.48 17.28
C ILE A 410 -1.42 16.55 16.81
N THR A 411 -1.96 17.74 16.60
CA THR A 411 -1.22 18.98 16.39
C THR A 411 -1.79 20.05 17.31
N SER A 412 -1.07 21.16 17.49
CA SER A 412 -1.58 22.28 18.26
C SER A 412 -1.16 23.60 17.62
N ASN A 413 -2.11 24.54 17.58
CA ASN A 413 -1.86 25.91 17.15
C ASN A 413 -1.00 26.70 18.17
N GLU A 414 -0.75 26.16 19.36
CA GLU A 414 0.13 26.75 20.38
C GLU A 414 1.61 26.39 20.15
N MET A 415 1.91 25.47 19.22
CA MET A 415 3.27 25.11 18.85
C MET A 415 3.94 26.24 18.04
N ILE A 416 5.19 26.55 18.39
CA ILE A 416 6.04 27.49 17.63
C ILE A 416 6.73 26.81 16.44
N GLU A 417 6.95 25.50 16.54
CA GLU A 417 7.40 24.64 15.46
C GLU A 417 6.29 23.61 15.25
N LEU A 418 5.64 23.64 14.08
CA LEU A 418 4.52 22.73 13.81
C LEU A 418 5.05 21.29 13.76
N VAL A 419 4.69 20.49 14.76
CA VAL A 419 5.06 19.08 14.88
C VAL A 419 3.79 18.24 14.94
N VAL A 420 3.71 17.21 14.09
CA VAL A 420 2.64 16.21 14.15
C VAL A 420 3.08 15.11 15.11
N LEU A 421 2.38 14.95 16.23
CA LEU A 421 2.65 13.88 17.17
C LEU A 421 1.77 12.70 16.81
N SER A 422 2.33 11.49 16.87
CA SER A 422 1.63 10.23 16.58
C SER A 422 1.49 9.41 17.85
N ALA A 423 0.39 8.67 17.97
CA ALA A 423 0.15 7.80 19.12
C ALA A 423 0.86 6.45 18.97
N GLU A 424 1.20 5.82 20.09
CA GLU A 424 1.58 4.42 20.15
C GLU A 424 0.33 3.54 20.20
N LYS A 425 0.25 2.55 19.30
CA LYS A 425 -0.79 1.51 19.36
C LYS A 425 -0.49 0.54 20.51
N LYS A 426 -1.43 0.38 21.44
CA LYS A 426 -1.34 -0.63 22.52
C LYS A 426 -2.16 -1.88 22.21
N ASP A 427 -3.32 -1.69 21.60
CA ASP A 427 -4.23 -2.75 21.16
C ASP A 427 -5.11 -2.22 20.02
N ASN A 428 -5.87 -3.08 19.35
CA ASN A 428 -6.86 -2.65 18.35
C ASN A 428 -7.86 -1.67 18.99
N GLY A 429 -7.98 -0.49 18.38
CA GLY A 429 -8.79 0.60 18.91
C GLY A 429 -8.25 1.26 20.17
N GLN A 430 -7.03 0.96 20.64
CA GLN A 430 -6.45 1.61 21.82
C GLN A 430 -5.09 2.23 21.49
N TYR A 431 -5.01 3.55 21.60
CA TYR A 431 -3.84 4.35 21.25
C TYR A 431 -3.44 5.25 22.42
N VAL A 432 -2.15 5.47 22.60
CA VAL A 432 -1.63 6.31 23.69
C VAL A 432 -0.62 7.30 23.16
N PHE A 433 -0.85 8.58 23.41
CA PHE A 433 0.18 9.60 23.28
C PHE A 433 0.90 9.75 24.62
N LEU A 434 2.20 9.49 24.62
CA LEU A 434 3.03 9.57 25.81
C LEU A 434 3.63 10.97 25.98
N GLY A 435 3.64 11.46 27.21
CA GLY A 435 4.40 12.63 27.62
C GLY A 435 4.03 13.92 26.86
N LEU A 436 2.74 14.23 26.79
CA LEU A 436 2.21 15.46 26.18
C LEU A 436 2.16 16.62 27.16
N LEU A 437 2.31 17.84 26.64
CA LEU A 437 2.07 19.06 27.41
C LEU A 437 0.57 19.30 27.59
N THR A 438 0.20 20.06 28.61
CA THR A 438 -1.17 20.57 28.74
C THR A 438 -1.43 21.66 27.71
N GLY A 439 -2.58 21.60 27.04
CA GLY A 439 -2.92 22.58 26.01
C GLY A 439 -4.13 22.17 25.19
N LYS A 440 -4.36 22.91 24.11
CA LYS A 440 -5.38 22.57 23.11
C LYS A 440 -4.74 21.84 21.96
N TYR A 441 -5.25 20.66 21.64
CA TYR A 441 -4.80 19.86 20.51
C TYR A 441 -5.96 19.63 19.55
N SER A 442 -5.65 19.57 18.26
CA SER A 442 -6.55 19.07 17.24
C SER A 442 -6.16 17.62 16.97
N LEU A 443 -7.03 16.69 17.38
CA LEU A 443 -6.90 15.27 17.12
C LEU A 443 -7.46 14.96 15.74
N SER A 444 -6.65 14.34 14.89
CA SER A 444 -7.07 13.81 13.60
C SER A 444 -6.77 12.31 13.54
N MET A 445 -7.67 11.56 12.93
CA MET A 445 -7.44 10.16 12.58
C MET A 445 -8.17 9.86 11.28
N SER A 446 -7.58 9.01 10.46
CA SER A 446 -8.11 8.72 9.14
C SER A 446 -7.94 7.25 8.80
N TYR A 447 -8.88 6.75 8.03
CA TYR A 447 -8.81 5.45 7.40
C TYR A 447 -9.49 5.56 6.04
N ARG A 448 -8.69 5.40 4.97
CA ARG A 448 -9.17 5.55 3.60
C ARG A 448 -9.93 6.89 3.46
N SER A 449 -11.10 6.92 2.83
CA SER A 449 -11.95 8.12 2.68
C SER A 449 -12.58 8.69 3.96
N PHE A 450 -12.47 8.01 5.12
CA PHE A 450 -13.04 8.50 6.38
C PHE A 450 -12.02 9.26 7.22
N ASN A 451 -12.39 10.48 7.61
CA ASN A 451 -11.61 11.33 8.50
C ASN A 451 -12.44 11.70 9.74
N LEU A 452 -11.80 11.67 10.91
CA LEU A 452 -12.35 12.18 12.16
C LEU A 452 -11.39 13.24 12.70
N GLU A 453 -11.90 14.47 12.81
CA GLU A 453 -11.20 15.59 13.44
C GLU A 453 -11.94 16.04 14.69
N LYS A 454 -11.21 16.28 15.78
CA LYS A 454 -11.77 16.71 17.06
C LYS A 454 -10.79 17.58 17.84
N ASP A 455 -11.24 18.76 18.23
CA ASP A 455 -10.48 19.57 19.17
C ASP A 455 -10.63 19.03 20.59
N ILE A 456 -9.50 18.89 21.28
CA ILE A 456 -9.39 18.40 22.64
C ILE A 456 -8.64 19.40 23.50
N THR A 457 -9.18 19.67 24.69
CA THR A 457 -8.46 20.40 25.73
C THR A 457 -7.94 19.38 26.72
N PHE A 458 -6.62 19.38 26.94
CA PHE A 458 -5.93 18.36 27.71
C PHE A 458 -5.18 19.01 28.89
N GLU A 459 -5.51 18.61 30.11
CA GLU A 459 -4.97 19.22 31.35
C GLU A 459 -4.26 18.22 32.27
N ASN A 460 -4.56 16.92 32.16
CA ASN A 460 -4.00 15.82 32.94
C ASN A 460 -4.18 14.50 32.19
N ASP A 461 -3.66 13.39 32.74
CA ASP A 461 -3.84 12.06 32.18
C ASP A 461 -5.32 11.78 31.90
N GLN A 462 -5.66 11.59 30.64
CA GLN A 462 -7.05 11.52 30.18
C GLN A 462 -7.27 10.31 29.29
N THR A 463 -8.44 9.70 29.44
CA THR A 463 -8.93 8.70 28.50
C THR A 463 -10.11 9.27 27.71
N LEU A 464 -10.00 9.29 26.39
CA LEU A 464 -11.05 9.69 25.47
C LEU A 464 -11.67 8.46 24.83
N ASN A 465 -12.98 8.30 24.97
CA ASN A 465 -13.74 7.30 24.22
C ASN A 465 -14.37 7.99 23.01
N LEU A 466 -14.10 7.50 21.81
CA LEU A 466 -14.61 8.05 20.55
C LEU A 466 -15.17 6.92 19.68
N ASP A 467 -16.14 7.26 18.85
CA ASP A 467 -16.66 6.36 17.82
C ASP A 467 -16.07 6.78 16.46
N PHE A 468 -15.46 5.84 15.74
CA PHE A 468 -14.92 6.06 14.40
C PHE A 468 -16.00 5.78 13.35
N PRO A 469 -16.32 6.73 12.46
CA PRO A 469 -17.56 6.71 11.68
C PRO A 469 -17.47 5.89 10.37
N ALA A 470 -16.43 5.09 10.18
CA ALA A 470 -16.25 4.35 8.93
C ALA A 470 -17.28 3.24 8.77
N GLU A 471 -18.06 3.32 7.69
CA GLU A 471 -18.91 2.24 7.20
C GLU A 471 -18.73 2.10 5.69
N TYR A 472 -18.65 0.87 5.21
CA TYR A 472 -18.53 0.57 3.79
C TYR A 472 -19.72 -0.26 3.29
N PRO A 473 -20.12 -0.06 2.03
CA PRO A 473 -21.12 -0.91 1.41
C PRO A 473 -20.57 -2.32 1.19
N LEU A 474 -21.31 -3.30 1.69
CA LEU A 474 -21.16 -4.72 1.38
C LEU A 474 -22.35 -5.13 0.52
N ASN A 475 -22.08 -5.40 -0.75
CA ASN A 475 -23.08 -5.75 -1.75
C ASN A 475 -23.07 -7.26 -1.99
N PHE A 476 -24.25 -7.86 -2.02
CA PHE A 476 -24.45 -9.29 -2.20
C PHE A 476 -25.16 -9.55 -3.52
N ARG A 477 -24.70 -10.56 -4.25
CA ARG A 477 -25.47 -11.24 -5.30
C ARG A 477 -25.63 -12.70 -4.93
N VAL A 478 -26.86 -13.10 -4.67
CA VAL A 478 -27.18 -14.45 -4.18
C VAL A 478 -27.72 -15.31 -5.31
N TYR A 479 -27.16 -16.51 -5.42
CA TYR A 479 -27.48 -17.50 -6.44
C TYR A 479 -27.95 -18.82 -5.81
N ASN A 480 -28.73 -19.61 -6.56
CA ASN A 480 -29.01 -21.00 -6.25
C ASN A 480 -27.87 -21.92 -6.74
N SER A 481 -27.97 -23.22 -6.45
CA SER A 481 -26.94 -24.23 -6.80
C SER A 481 -26.74 -24.46 -8.31
N TYR A 482 -27.52 -23.80 -9.17
CA TYR A 482 -27.39 -23.79 -10.63
C TYR A 482 -26.85 -22.44 -11.16
N GLY A 483 -26.56 -21.47 -10.29
CA GLY A 483 -26.00 -20.17 -10.69
C GLY A 483 -27.04 -19.16 -11.21
N GLU A 484 -28.32 -19.37 -10.94
CA GLU A 484 -29.41 -18.41 -11.18
C GLU A 484 -29.68 -17.57 -9.92
N TYR A 485 -30.20 -16.35 -10.10
CA TYR A 485 -30.49 -15.45 -8.98
C TYR A 485 -31.56 -16.03 -8.04
N LEU A 486 -31.31 -15.90 -6.74
CA LEU A 486 -32.28 -16.23 -5.71
C LEU A 486 -33.31 -15.09 -5.59
N SER A 487 -34.59 -15.38 -5.80
CA SER A 487 -35.64 -14.34 -5.89
C SER A 487 -36.22 -13.89 -4.53
N SER A 488 -35.82 -14.53 -3.43
CA SER A 488 -36.35 -14.26 -2.08
C SER A 488 -35.46 -14.92 -1.02
N GLY A 489 -35.43 -14.34 0.17
CA GLY A 489 -34.70 -14.83 1.33
C GLY A 489 -34.16 -13.67 2.15
N GLU A 490 -33.39 -13.98 3.18
CA GLU A 490 -32.81 -13.00 4.10
C GLU A 490 -31.32 -13.30 4.28
N ILE A 491 -30.50 -12.25 4.39
CA ILE A 491 -29.08 -12.35 4.71
C ILE A 491 -28.89 -11.87 6.14
N SER A 492 -28.42 -12.77 7.00
CA SER A 492 -28.03 -12.50 8.38
C SER A 492 -26.52 -12.29 8.48
N ILE A 493 -26.10 -11.17 9.05
CA ILE A 493 -24.71 -10.78 9.22
C ILE A 493 -24.39 -10.72 10.71
N LEU A 494 -23.52 -11.62 11.16
CA LEU A 494 -23.14 -11.78 12.56
C LEU A 494 -21.70 -11.29 12.80
N ARG A 495 -21.54 -10.46 13.83
CA ARG A 495 -20.23 -10.10 14.40
C ARG A 495 -20.32 -10.01 15.91
N LEU A 496 -19.47 -10.76 16.61
CA LEU A 496 -19.35 -10.76 18.08
C LEU A 496 -20.71 -10.87 18.81
N GLY A 497 -21.63 -11.70 18.29
CA GLY A 497 -22.96 -11.92 18.87
C GLY A 497 -24.03 -10.89 18.49
N LYS A 498 -23.69 -9.86 17.71
CA LYS A 498 -24.64 -8.87 17.16
C LYS A 498 -24.99 -9.25 15.72
N THR A 499 -26.28 -9.30 15.43
CA THR A 499 -26.81 -9.64 14.10
C THR A 499 -27.49 -8.44 13.45
N LYS A 500 -27.29 -8.26 12.15
CA LYS A 500 -28.17 -7.44 11.29
C LYS A 500 -28.70 -8.31 10.16
N GLU A 501 -29.95 -8.09 9.79
CA GLU A 501 -30.62 -8.83 8.73
C GLU A 501 -31.06 -7.88 7.61
N ILE A 502 -31.01 -8.38 6.37
CA ILE A 502 -31.45 -7.66 5.16
C ILE A 502 -32.18 -8.61 4.22
N ASP A 503 -33.27 -8.15 3.62
CA ASP A 503 -34.02 -8.90 2.63
C ASP A 503 -33.30 -8.97 1.28
N ILE A 504 -33.43 -10.10 0.60
CA ILE A 504 -32.93 -10.31 -0.77
C ILE A 504 -33.96 -9.80 -1.77
N GLY A 505 -33.54 -8.92 -2.68
CA GLY A 505 -34.36 -8.43 -3.77
C GLY A 505 -34.74 -9.52 -4.78
N SER A 506 -35.75 -9.26 -5.63
CA SER A 506 -36.21 -10.21 -6.64
C SER A 506 -35.16 -10.56 -7.71
N ASP A 507 -34.13 -9.73 -7.84
CA ASP A 507 -32.97 -9.89 -8.73
C ASP A 507 -31.77 -10.56 -8.03
N GLY A 508 -31.94 -11.02 -6.78
CA GLY A 508 -30.88 -11.62 -5.98
C GLY A 508 -29.89 -10.63 -5.38
N PHE A 509 -30.16 -9.32 -5.48
CA PHE A 509 -29.29 -8.28 -4.93
C PHE A 509 -29.71 -7.87 -3.52
N ALA A 510 -28.71 -7.62 -2.66
CA ALA A 510 -28.89 -6.98 -1.36
C ALA A 510 -27.66 -6.12 -1.04
N SER A 511 -27.80 -5.07 -0.24
CA SER A 511 -26.68 -4.19 0.14
C SER A 511 -26.88 -3.65 1.54
N ILE A 512 -25.77 -3.49 2.28
CA ILE A 512 -25.75 -2.94 3.63
C ILE A 512 -24.47 -2.16 3.88
N SER A 513 -24.57 -1.07 4.65
CA SER A 513 -23.42 -0.31 5.14
C SER A 513 -23.05 -0.76 6.56
N ILE A 514 -21.81 -1.26 6.74
CA ILE A 514 -21.30 -1.79 8.02
C ILE A 514 -19.82 -1.43 8.21
N PRO A 515 -19.31 -1.36 9.46
CA PRO A 515 -17.93 -0.95 9.70
C PRO A 515 -16.91 -2.00 9.23
N PRO A 516 -15.66 -1.62 8.94
CA PRO A 516 -14.60 -2.58 8.59
C PRO A 516 -14.35 -3.63 9.68
N ALA A 517 -14.47 -4.90 9.34
CA ALA A 517 -14.20 -6.06 10.21
C ALA A 517 -14.39 -7.41 9.49
N GLY A 518 -14.10 -8.51 10.18
CA GLY A 518 -14.57 -9.84 9.83
C GLY A 518 -16.03 -10.09 10.25
N TYR A 519 -16.82 -10.64 9.33
CA TYR A 519 -18.23 -10.98 9.51
C TYR A 519 -18.51 -12.44 9.14
N GLN A 520 -19.47 -13.06 9.83
CA GLN A 520 -20.09 -14.30 9.37
C GLN A 520 -21.41 -13.96 8.69
N VAL A 521 -21.53 -14.33 7.42
CA VAL A 521 -22.71 -14.09 6.60
C VAL A 521 -23.43 -15.41 6.40
N SER A 522 -24.72 -15.44 6.70
CA SER A 522 -25.60 -16.60 6.49
C SER A 522 -26.81 -16.19 5.66
N VAL A 523 -27.18 -17.02 4.68
CA VAL A 523 -28.38 -16.83 3.86
C VAL A 523 -29.45 -17.79 4.35
N VAL A 524 -30.61 -17.24 4.70
CA VAL A 524 -31.75 -17.99 5.22
C VAL A 524 -32.91 -17.89 4.22
N SER A 525 -33.51 -19.04 3.90
CA SER A 525 -34.72 -19.12 3.09
C SER A 525 -35.66 -20.15 3.73
N ASN A 526 -36.94 -19.80 3.90
CA ASN A 526 -37.95 -20.66 4.54
C ASN A 526 -37.48 -21.22 5.91
N ASP A 527 -36.94 -20.37 6.77
CA ASP A 527 -36.40 -20.72 8.11
C ASP A 527 -35.24 -21.73 8.10
N LYS A 528 -34.62 -21.98 6.93
CA LYS A 528 -33.47 -22.86 6.77
C LYS A 528 -32.26 -22.09 6.29
N GLU A 529 -31.12 -22.31 6.95
CA GLU A 529 -29.82 -21.82 6.48
C GLU A 529 -29.44 -22.58 5.20
N ILE A 530 -29.28 -21.84 4.09
CA ILE A 530 -28.96 -22.36 2.76
C ILE A 530 -27.59 -21.91 2.25
N ALA A 531 -26.96 -20.96 2.93
CA ALA A 531 -25.55 -20.63 2.76
C ALA A 531 -24.98 -20.00 4.04
N LYS A 532 -23.67 -20.12 4.24
CA LYS A 532 -22.87 -19.64 5.36
C LYS A 532 -21.40 -19.52 4.96
N GLN A 533 -20.83 -18.32 5.07
CA GLN A 533 -19.42 -18.04 4.80
C GLN A 533 -18.91 -16.87 5.64
N ASN A 534 -17.60 -16.78 5.88
CA ASN A 534 -17.00 -15.59 6.49
C ASN A 534 -16.58 -14.58 5.41
N VAL A 535 -16.71 -13.30 5.74
CA VAL A 535 -16.40 -12.18 4.84
C VAL A 535 -15.58 -11.16 5.61
N GLU A 536 -14.40 -10.84 5.10
CA GLU A 536 -13.59 -9.73 5.59
C GLU A 536 -13.91 -8.47 4.79
N LEU A 537 -14.30 -7.40 5.49
CA LEU A 537 -14.64 -6.09 4.93
C LEU A 537 -13.60 -5.05 5.37
N LYS A 538 -12.85 -4.50 4.41
CA LYS A 538 -11.88 -3.39 4.64
C LYS A 538 -12.28 -2.11 3.92
N GLY A 539 -13.06 -2.23 2.86
CA GLY A 539 -13.63 -1.14 2.07
C GLY A 539 -14.91 -1.60 1.40
N GLU A 540 -15.33 -0.91 0.34
CA GLU A 540 -16.43 -1.39 -0.51
C GLU A 540 -16.11 -2.78 -1.08
N LYS A 541 -17.09 -3.68 -1.00
CA LYS A 541 -16.91 -5.07 -1.43
C LYS A 541 -18.17 -5.64 -2.05
N ASP A 542 -18.03 -6.25 -3.21
CA ASP A 542 -19.06 -7.06 -3.87
C ASP A 542 -18.79 -8.54 -3.65
N ILE A 543 -19.78 -9.29 -3.19
CA ILE A 543 -19.66 -10.73 -2.99
C ILE A 543 -20.77 -11.51 -3.69
N ASN A 544 -20.37 -12.61 -4.32
CA ASN A 544 -21.29 -13.58 -4.89
C ASN A 544 -21.43 -14.76 -3.92
N ILE A 545 -22.66 -15.08 -3.52
CA ILE A 545 -22.95 -16.23 -2.66
C ILE A 545 -23.76 -17.24 -3.46
N VAL A 546 -23.25 -18.46 -3.63
CA VAL A 546 -24.05 -19.58 -4.15
C VAL A 546 -24.60 -20.38 -2.98
N SER A 547 -25.91 -20.59 -2.96
CA SER A 547 -26.61 -21.36 -1.93
C SER A 547 -26.85 -22.81 -2.34
N SER A 548 -27.23 -23.63 -1.36
CA SER A 548 -27.66 -25.02 -1.58
C SER A 548 -29.08 -25.14 -2.16
N GLU A 549 -29.78 -24.04 -2.40
CA GLU A 549 -31.14 -24.05 -2.94
C GLU A 549 -31.15 -24.61 -4.38
N ASP A 550 -32.17 -25.39 -4.74
CA ASP A 550 -32.35 -25.92 -6.10
C ASP A 550 -32.95 -24.87 -7.05
N SER A 551 -32.87 -25.12 -8.37
CA SER A 551 -33.55 -24.28 -9.38
C SER A 551 -34.94 -24.80 -9.73
N LEU A 552 -35.95 -23.94 -9.56
CA LEU A 552 -37.31 -24.20 -10.04
C LEU A 552 -37.38 -24.38 -11.56
N LEU A 553 -36.63 -23.57 -12.34
CA LEU A 553 -36.62 -23.66 -13.80
C LEU A 553 -36.08 -25.01 -14.27
N HIS A 554 -34.96 -25.45 -13.70
CA HIS A 554 -34.33 -26.72 -14.04
C HIS A 554 -35.25 -27.91 -13.72
N ASN A 555 -35.88 -27.88 -12.54
CA ASN A 555 -36.85 -28.89 -12.14
C ASN A 555 -38.05 -28.94 -13.11
N ILE A 556 -38.63 -27.79 -13.48
CA ILE A 556 -39.73 -27.72 -14.44
C ILE A 556 -39.33 -28.32 -15.80
N MET A 557 -38.14 -27.98 -16.31
CA MET A 557 -37.65 -28.45 -17.61
C MET A 557 -37.33 -29.94 -17.62
N LEU A 558 -36.80 -30.47 -16.51
CA LEU A 558 -36.63 -31.91 -16.32
C LEU A 558 -37.98 -32.64 -16.38
N TYR A 559 -38.98 -32.20 -15.61
CA TYR A 559 -40.31 -32.80 -15.65
C TYR A 559 -40.97 -32.69 -17.03
N PHE A 560 -40.81 -31.54 -17.71
CA PHE A 560 -41.30 -31.36 -19.07
C PHE A 560 -40.66 -32.36 -20.06
N GLY A 561 -39.35 -32.57 -19.96
CA GLY A 561 -38.64 -33.59 -20.74
C GLY A 561 -39.15 -35.00 -20.47
N ILE A 562 -39.37 -35.36 -19.20
CA ILE A 562 -39.92 -36.67 -18.80
C ILE A 562 -41.33 -36.87 -19.37
N ILE A 563 -42.18 -35.85 -19.29
CA ILE A 563 -43.54 -35.88 -19.86
C ILE A 563 -43.48 -36.11 -21.38
N LEU A 564 -42.56 -35.44 -22.10
CA LEU A 564 -42.37 -35.66 -23.53
C LEU A 564 -41.90 -37.08 -23.86
N LEU A 565 -41.05 -37.69 -23.02
CA LEU A 565 -40.65 -39.10 -23.17
C LEU A 565 -41.87 -40.02 -23.04
N ILE A 566 -42.72 -39.82 -22.03
CA ILE A 566 -43.94 -40.61 -21.82
C ILE A 566 -44.90 -40.47 -23.02
N ILE A 567 -45.16 -39.23 -23.46
CA ILE A 567 -46.00 -38.95 -24.63
C ILE A 567 -45.45 -39.65 -25.88
N SER A 568 -44.12 -39.65 -26.05
CA SER A 568 -43.51 -40.32 -27.18
C SER A 568 -43.71 -41.83 -27.16
N ILE A 569 -43.50 -42.47 -26.00
CA ILE A 569 -43.74 -43.91 -25.82
C ILE A 569 -45.21 -44.24 -26.13
N MET A 570 -46.16 -43.42 -25.66
CA MET A 570 -47.58 -43.58 -25.99
C MET A 570 -47.84 -43.48 -27.50
N ILE A 571 -47.21 -42.54 -28.22
CA ILE A 571 -47.34 -42.41 -29.68
C ILE A 571 -46.80 -43.66 -30.41
N ILE A 572 -45.69 -44.22 -29.92
CA ILE A 572 -45.09 -45.44 -30.47
C ILE A 572 -46.03 -46.64 -30.29
N ILE A 573 -46.59 -46.82 -29.09
CA ILE A 573 -47.43 -47.98 -28.76
C ILE A 573 -48.84 -47.83 -29.36
N TRP A 574 -49.52 -46.71 -29.12
CA TRP A 574 -50.94 -46.53 -29.51
C TRP A 574 -51.11 -46.17 -30.98
N LYS A 575 -50.35 -45.19 -31.48
CA LYS A 575 -50.47 -44.73 -32.89
C LYS A 575 -49.59 -45.53 -33.85
N LYS A 576 -48.76 -46.46 -33.35
CA LYS A 576 -47.78 -47.27 -34.11
C LYS A 576 -46.83 -46.42 -34.98
N ASN A 577 -46.70 -45.11 -34.70
CA ASN A 577 -45.92 -44.15 -35.47
C ASN A 577 -44.52 -43.99 -34.88
N VAL A 578 -43.69 -45.00 -35.14
CA VAL A 578 -42.35 -45.12 -34.58
C VAL A 578 -41.43 -43.97 -35.01
N TYR A 579 -41.58 -43.45 -36.24
CA TYR A 579 -40.77 -42.34 -36.74
C TYR A 579 -40.97 -41.06 -35.92
N MET A 580 -42.23 -40.72 -35.63
CA MET A 580 -42.58 -39.52 -34.85
C MET A 580 -42.17 -39.69 -33.39
N GLY A 581 -42.36 -40.88 -32.82
CA GLY A 581 -41.93 -41.19 -31.46
C GLY A 581 -40.43 -40.98 -31.26
N PHE A 582 -39.57 -41.58 -32.09
CA PHE A 582 -38.12 -41.41 -31.95
C PHE A 582 -37.66 -39.94 -32.08
N LYS A 583 -38.34 -39.13 -32.91
CA LYS A 583 -38.05 -37.69 -33.02
C LYS A 583 -38.44 -36.92 -31.75
N ILE A 584 -39.58 -37.26 -31.13
CA ILE A 584 -40.01 -36.64 -29.86
C ILE A 584 -39.10 -37.09 -28.71
N ILE A 585 -38.65 -38.36 -28.69
CA ILE A 585 -37.63 -38.82 -27.73
C ILE A 585 -36.36 -37.99 -27.88
N ALA A 586 -35.86 -37.82 -29.11
CA ALA A 586 -34.66 -37.02 -29.34
C ALA A 586 -34.81 -35.57 -28.84
N ILE A 587 -35.95 -34.92 -29.07
CA ILE A 587 -36.24 -33.57 -28.53
C ILE A 587 -36.24 -33.57 -27.00
N ALA A 588 -36.91 -34.55 -26.38
CA ALA A 588 -36.98 -34.66 -24.94
C ALA A 588 -35.60 -34.86 -24.29
N LEU A 589 -34.75 -35.71 -24.89
CA LEU A 589 -33.38 -35.94 -24.42
C LEU A 589 -32.53 -34.68 -24.57
N ILE A 590 -32.67 -33.89 -25.65
CA ILE A 590 -31.96 -32.60 -25.80
C ILE A 590 -32.41 -31.61 -24.73
N ILE A 591 -33.71 -31.52 -24.42
CA ILE A 591 -34.22 -30.62 -23.38
C ILE A 591 -33.63 -31.00 -22.01
N ILE A 592 -33.67 -32.28 -21.63
CA ILE A 592 -33.07 -32.73 -20.37
C ILE A 592 -31.56 -32.48 -20.37
N SER A 593 -30.89 -32.73 -21.51
CA SER A 593 -29.46 -32.49 -21.69
C SER A 593 -29.06 -31.02 -21.50
N LEU A 594 -29.86 -30.08 -22.02
CA LEU A 594 -29.61 -28.63 -21.90
C LEU A 594 -29.62 -28.13 -20.45
N PHE A 595 -30.51 -28.68 -19.62
CA PHE A 595 -30.68 -28.29 -18.21
C PHE A 595 -29.98 -29.26 -17.23
N SER A 596 -29.16 -30.19 -17.72
CA SER A 596 -28.36 -31.08 -16.88
C SER A 596 -26.89 -30.69 -16.94
N PRO A 597 -26.10 -30.93 -15.87
CA PRO A 597 -24.65 -30.74 -15.94
C PRO A 597 -24.02 -31.60 -17.03
N TRP A 598 -23.12 -31.01 -17.82
CA TRP A 598 -22.39 -31.69 -18.89
C TRP A 598 -21.07 -32.30 -18.40
N TRP A 599 -20.48 -31.72 -17.36
CA TRP A 599 -19.29 -32.22 -16.70
C TRP A 599 -19.41 -31.96 -15.20
N ILE A 600 -18.82 -32.84 -14.40
CA ILE A 600 -18.82 -32.72 -12.95
C ILE A 600 -17.46 -33.12 -12.38
N LEU A 601 -17.05 -32.41 -11.33
CA LEU A 601 -16.01 -32.81 -10.40
C LEU A 601 -16.64 -32.94 -9.03
N THR A 602 -16.32 -34.02 -8.32
CA THR A 602 -16.78 -34.30 -6.96
C THR A 602 -15.60 -34.66 -6.09
N GLY A 603 -15.52 -34.09 -4.89
CA GLY A 603 -14.52 -34.42 -3.89
C GLY A 603 -15.19 -34.59 -2.53
N GLU A 604 -14.75 -35.60 -1.78
CA GLU A 604 -15.30 -35.90 -0.45
C GLU A 604 -14.19 -36.33 0.50
N GLU A 605 -14.10 -35.69 1.66
CA GLU A 605 -13.22 -36.11 2.74
C GLU A 605 -13.80 -35.75 4.12
N GLY A 606 -14.25 -36.78 4.84
CA GLY A 606 -14.83 -36.61 6.18
C GLY A 606 -16.18 -35.90 6.12
N SER A 607 -16.27 -34.70 6.72
CA SER A 607 -17.47 -33.85 6.66
C SER A 607 -17.47 -32.88 5.48
N PHE A 608 -16.43 -32.86 4.65
CA PHE A 608 -16.31 -31.94 3.51
C PHE A 608 -16.75 -32.63 2.22
N GLU A 609 -17.71 -32.02 1.55
CA GLU A 609 -18.15 -32.39 0.21
C GLU A 609 -18.02 -31.18 -0.71
N THR A 610 -17.44 -31.35 -1.90
CA THR A 610 -17.38 -30.32 -2.93
C THR A 610 -17.82 -30.87 -4.28
N ALA A 611 -18.59 -30.09 -5.04
CA ALA A 611 -19.06 -30.46 -6.35
C ALA A 611 -19.02 -29.26 -7.31
N THR A 612 -18.23 -29.37 -8.38
CA THR A 612 -18.17 -28.40 -9.47
C THR A 612 -18.94 -28.92 -10.67
N LYS A 613 -19.95 -28.16 -11.13
CA LYS A 613 -20.84 -28.53 -12.24
C LYS A 613 -20.65 -27.55 -13.40
N THR A 614 -20.44 -28.08 -14.60
CA THR A 614 -20.45 -27.28 -15.85
C THR A 614 -21.85 -27.31 -16.46
N LEU A 615 -22.49 -26.14 -16.53
CA LEU A 615 -23.86 -25.95 -17.00
C LEU A 615 -23.88 -25.23 -18.35
N LEU A 616 -24.89 -25.55 -19.18
CA LEU A 616 -25.17 -24.80 -20.41
C LEU A 616 -26.23 -23.72 -20.19
N ILE A 617 -27.08 -23.88 -19.18
CA ILE A 617 -28.08 -22.91 -18.76
C ILE A 617 -27.99 -22.81 -17.23
N PRO A 618 -27.66 -21.64 -16.66
CA PRO A 618 -26.88 -20.58 -17.32
C PRO A 618 -25.49 -21.09 -17.75
N GLN A 619 -24.81 -20.38 -18.66
CA GLN A 619 -23.49 -20.77 -19.21
C GLN A 619 -22.36 -20.58 -18.17
N LYS A 620 -22.40 -21.35 -17.08
CA LYS A 620 -21.54 -21.16 -15.90
C LYS A 620 -20.98 -22.47 -15.40
N LEU A 621 -19.86 -22.35 -14.68
CA LEU A 621 -19.31 -23.41 -13.84
C LEU A 621 -19.63 -23.02 -12.39
N VAL A 622 -20.30 -23.90 -11.66
CA VAL A 622 -20.77 -23.64 -10.29
C VAL A 622 -20.17 -24.68 -9.37
N THR A 623 -19.44 -24.23 -8.35
CA THR A 623 -18.87 -25.07 -7.30
C THR A 623 -19.67 -24.89 -6.03
N VAL A 624 -20.15 -25.98 -5.43
CA VAL A 624 -20.81 -25.96 -4.13
C VAL A 624 -20.00 -26.82 -3.17
N THR A 625 -19.68 -26.27 -2.02
CA THR A 625 -18.93 -26.90 -0.94
C THR A 625 -19.77 -26.90 0.34
N SER A 626 -19.84 -28.06 1.00
CA SER A 626 -20.59 -28.26 2.23
C SER A 626 -19.68 -28.87 3.30
N SER A 627 -19.75 -28.32 4.52
CA SER A 627 -19.03 -28.77 5.70
C SER A 627 -19.80 -28.41 6.98
N SER A 628 -19.26 -28.74 8.16
CA SER A 628 -19.83 -28.35 9.46
C SER A 628 -19.88 -26.84 9.68
N ASP A 629 -18.91 -26.11 9.10
CA ASP A 629 -18.67 -24.69 9.41
C ASP A 629 -18.97 -23.76 8.23
N VAL A 630 -18.98 -24.31 7.01
CA VAL A 630 -19.20 -23.60 5.74
C VAL A 630 -20.23 -24.36 4.92
N LEU A 631 -21.25 -23.65 4.46
CA LEU A 631 -22.25 -24.15 3.52
C LEU A 631 -22.35 -23.13 2.40
N GLY A 632 -21.96 -23.45 1.17
CA GLY A 632 -22.11 -22.46 0.12
C GLY A 632 -21.37 -22.82 -1.12
N GLY A 633 -21.18 -21.86 -1.99
CA GLY A 633 -20.48 -22.10 -3.23
C GLY A 633 -20.08 -20.82 -3.91
N GLU A 634 -19.49 -21.01 -5.08
CA GLU A 634 -18.96 -19.97 -5.91
C GLU A 634 -19.25 -20.27 -7.37
N ILE A 635 -19.38 -19.21 -8.15
CA ILE A 635 -19.38 -19.31 -9.60
C ILE A 635 -17.91 -19.21 -10.01
N SER A 636 -17.40 -20.27 -10.64
CA SER A 636 -16.03 -20.31 -11.13
C SER A 636 -15.80 -19.18 -12.12
N GLN A 637 -14.70 -18.46 -11.92
CA GLN A 637 -14.27 -17.40 -12.81
C GLN A 637 -13.42 -18.00 -13.91
N VAL A 638 -13.98 -18.09 -15.12
CA VAL A 638 -13.30 -18.63 -16.30
C VAL A 638 -13.17 -17.54 -17.36
N PRO A 639 -12.17 -17.62 -18.26
CA PRO A 639 -12.05 -16.70 -19.38
C PRO A 639 -13.35 -16.61 -20.18
N GLU A 640 -13.67 -15.42 -20.72
CA GLU A 640 -14.89 -15.17 -21.50
C GLU A 640 -15.04 -16.18 -22.66
N ASP A 641 -13.94 -16.59 -23.28
CA ASP A 641 -13.90 -17.62 -24.32
C ASP A 641 -14.57 -18.94 -23.89
N VAL A 642 -14.41 -19.34 -22.62
CA VAL A 642 -15.05 -20.55 -22.08
C VAL A 642 -16.56 -20.38 -22.02
N THR A 643 -17.04 -19.23 -21.51
CA THR A 643 -18.48 -18.93 -21.47
C THR A 643 -19.09 -18.80 -22.87
N MET A 644 -18.35 -18.21 -23.82
CA MET A 644 -18.74 -18.11 -25.22
C MET A 644 -18.88 -19.49 -25.88
N VAL A 645 -17.99 -20.43 -25.57
CA VAL A 645 -18.10 -21.82 -26.03
C VAL A 645 -19.35 -22.47 -25.44
N LEU A 646 -19.62 -22.33 -24.14
CA LEU A 646 -20.84 -22.87 -23.52
C LEU A 646 -22.12 -22.28 -24.15
N GLU A 647 -22.13 -20.99 -24.47
CA GLU A 647 -23.23 -20.33 -25.17
C GLU A 647 -23.43 -20.88 -26.59
N LEU A 648 -22.33 -21.04 -27.35
CA LEU A 648 -22.37 -21.64 -28.67
C LEU A 648 -22.96 -23.06 -28.62
N LEU A 649 -22.56 -23.87 -27.63
CA LEU A 649 -23.08 -25.23 -27.45
C LEU A 649 -24.58 -25.23 -27.15
N MET A 650 -25.05 -24.34 -26.28
CA MET A 650 -26.47 -24.15 -26.01
C MET A 650 -27.23 -23.80 -27.30
N ILE A 651 -26.75 -22.83 -28.09
CA ILE A 651 -27.37 -22.41 -29.35
C ILE A 651 -27.42 -23.58 -30.35
N LEU A 652 -26.33 -24.34 -30.49
CA LEU A 652 -26.27 -25.49 -31.39
C LEU A 652 -27.27 -26.59 -31.00
N LEU A 653 -27.48 -26.85 -29.70
CA LEU A 653 -28.48 -27.80 -29.22
C LEU A 653 -29.90 -27.31 -29.49
N ILE A 654 -30.18 -26.02 -29.27
CA ILE A 654 -31.48 -25.40 -29.58
C ILE A 654 -31.78 -25.50 -31.08
N ILE A 655 -30.81 -25.16 -31.94
CA ILE A 655 -30.95 -25.28 -33.41
C ILE A 655 -31.16 -26.75 -33.82
N SER A 656 -30.40 -27.67 -33.22
CA SER A 656 -30.56 -29.11 -33.47
C SER A 656 -31.96 -29.60 -33.10
N SER A 657 -32.46 -29.20 -31.92
CA SER A 657 -33.82 -29.49 -31.46
C SER A 657 -34.88 -28.92 -32.43
N LEU A 658 -34.70 -27.68 -32.90
CA LEU A 658 -35.58 -27.03 -33.87
C LEU A 658 -35.61 -27.77 -35.21
N PHE A 659 -34.45 -28.20 -35.72
CA PHE A 659 -34.38 -29.00 -36.96
C PHE A 659 -35.08 -30.35 -36.80
N ILE A 660 -34.90 -31.02 -35.66
CA ILE A 660 -35.60 -32.26 -35.35
C ILE A 660 -37.11 -32.02 -35.33
N PHE A 661 -37.56 -30.94 -34.69
CA PHE A 661 -38.97 -30.54 -34.63
C PHE A 661 -39.56 -30.26 -36.02
N ILE A 662 -38.90 -29.44 -36.86
CA ILE A 662 -39.33 -29.15 -38.23
C ILE A 662 -39.39 -30.44 -39.08
N SER A 663 -38.47 -31.39 -38.85
CA SER A 663 -38.45 -32.68 -39.54
C SER A 663 -39.67 -33.57 -39.24
N VAL A 664 -40.38 -33.32 -38.13
CA VAL A 664 -41.63 -34.04 -37.79
C VAL A 664 -42.76 -33.62 -38.73
N PHE A 665 -42.89 -32.33 -39.04
CA PHE A 665 -44.01 -31.78 -39.83
C PHE A 665 -43.79 -31.85 -41.35
N THR A 666 -42.53 -31.76 -41.80
CA THR A 666 -42.19 -31.65 -43.23
C THR A 666 -42.23 -32.98 -43.99
N LYS A 667 -42.19 -34.12 -43.28
CA LYS A 667 -42.10 -35.47 -43.87
C LYS A 667 -43.17 -35.77 -44.92
N LYS A 668 -44.41 -35.33 -44.71
CA LYS A 668 -45.54 -35.63 -45.62
C LYS A 668 -45.49 -34.83 -46.92
N ARG A 669 -44.89 -33.64 -46.92
CA ARG A 669 -44.93 -32.69 -48.05
C ARG A 669 -43.59 -32.58 -48.79
N PHE A 670 -42.46 -32.74 -48.09
CA PHE A 670 -41.12 -32.56 -48.66
C PHE A 670 -40.13 -33.62 -48.12
N SER A 671 -40.19 -34.84 -48.68
CA SER A 671 -39.41 -35.98 -48.17
C SER A 671 -37.89 -35.80 -48.27
N LYS A 672 -37.38 -35.21 -49.36
CA LYS A 672 -35.93 -34.96 -49.55
C LYS A 672 -35.38 -33.92 -48.56
N THR A 673 -36.08 -32.80 -48.37
CA THR A 673 -35.65 -31.75 -47.43
C THR A 673 -35.68 -32.25 -45.98
N THR A 674 -36.67 -33.10 -45.63
CA THR A 674 -36.76 -33.71 -44.29
C THR A 674 -35.54 -34.59 -43.97
N VAL A 675 -35.04 -35.34 -44.95
CA VAL A 675 -33.82 -36.16 -44.80
C VAL A 675 -32.61 -35.26 -44.61
N ILE A 676 -32.46 -34.21 -45.44
CA ILE A 676 -31.35 -33.25 -45.32
C ILE A 676 -31.34 -32.59 -43.94
N ILE A 677 -32.48 -32.08 -43.46
CA ILE A 677 -32.61 -31.45 -42.14
C ILE A 677 -32.28 -32.44 -41.02
N SER A 678 -32.69 -33.70 -41.16
CA SER A 678 -32.37 -34.74 -40.17
C SER A 678 -30.88 -35.07 -40.13
N VAL A 679 -30.22 -35.18 -41.29
CA VAL A 679 -28.77 -35.40 -41.37
C VAL A 679 -28.02 -34.20 -40.79
N LEU A 680 -28.44 -32.98 -41.13
CA LEU A 680 -27.85 -31.75 -40.61
C LEU A 680 -27.97 -31.68 -39.08
N SER A 681 -29.11 -32.06 -38.49
CA SER A 681 -29.26 -32.11 -37.04
C SER A 681 -28.32 -33.11 -36.36
N ILE A 682 -28.02 -34.24 -37.00
CA ILE A 682 -27.05 -35.23 -36.48
C ILE A 682 -25.63 -34.65 -36.55
N ILE A 683 -25.26 -34.04 -37.68
CA ILE A 683 -23.95 -33.41 -37.85
C ILE A 683 -23.74 -32.32 -36.79
N LEU A 684 -24.75 -31.46 -36.58
CA LEU A 684 -24.68 -30.41 -35.56
C LEU A 684 -24.47 -31.00 -34.16
N LEU A 685 -25.21 -32.04 -33.76
CA LEU A 685 -25.02 -32.70 -32.46
C LEU A 685 -23.61 -33.32 -32.31
N ILE A 686 -23.07 -33.94 -33.37
CA ILE A 686 -21.69 -34.47 -33.37
C ILE A 686 -20.69 -33.34 -33.17
N VAL A 687 -20.87 -32.21 -33.88
CA VAL A 687 -20.04 -31.02 -33.74
C VAL A 687 -20.13 -30.45 -32.32
N THR A 688 -21.33 -30.33 -31.74
CA THR A 688 -21.53 -29.87 -30.35
C THR A 688 -20.75 -30.73 -29.36
N ILE A 689 -20.88 -32.05 -29.44
CA ILE A 689 -20.17 -32.98 -28.53
C ILE A 689 -18.66 -32.89 -28.71
N SER A 690 -18.19 -32.77 -29.96
CA SER A 690 -16.77 -32.66 -30.28
C SER A 690 -16.17 -31.35 -29.76
N ILE A 691 -16.87 -30.22 -29.94
CA ILE A 691 -16.45 -28.91 -29.43
C ILE A 691 -16.39 -28.94 -27.91
N PHE A 692 -17.43 -29.46 -27.23
CA PHE A 692 -17.42 -29.54 -25.78
C PHE A 692 -16.27 -30.40 -25.25
N TYR A 693 -16.08 -31.59 -25.83
CA TYR A 693 -14.99 -32.48 -25.45
C TYR A 693 -13.63 -31.80 -25.62
N TYR A 694 -13.39 -31.14 -26.76
CA TYR A 694 -12.13 -30.44 -27.01
C TYR A 694 -11.91 -29.27 -26.04
N ALA A 695 -12.89 -28.37 -25.92
CA ALA A 695 -12.79 -27.18 -25.08
C ALA A 695 -12.62 -27.55 -23.60
N MET A 696 -13.42 -28.49 -23.10
CA MET A 696 -13.31 -28.93 -21.71
C MET A 696 -12.02 -29.72 -21.48
N SER A 697 -11.51 -30.47 -22.45
CA SER A 697 -10.19 -31.12 -22.33
C SER A 697 -9.08 -30.10 -22.17
N GLN A 698 -9.09 -29.00 -22.93
CA GLN A 698 -8.10 -27.93 -22.80
C GLN A 698 -8.19 -27.22 -21.44
N LEU A 699 -9.41 -26.92 -20.97
CA LEU A 699 -9.61 -26.31 -19.66
C LEU A 699 -9.14 -27.23 -18.52
N THR A 700 -9.54 -28.49 -18.58
CA THR A 700 -9.20 -29.48 -17.55
C THR A 700 -7.74 -29.91 -17.59
N GLU A 701 -7.06 -29.87 -18.73
CA GLU A 701 -5.62 -30.15 -18.85
C GLU A 701 -4.79 -29.19 -17.99
N VAL A 702 -5.16 -27.91 -17.96
CA VAL A 702 -4.49 -26.90 -17.14
C VAL A 702 -4.92 -26.96 -15.67
N GLY A 703 -6.21 -27.25 -15.39
CA GLY A 703 -6.73 -27.26 -14.02
C GLY A 703 -6.53 -28.57 -13.26
N VAL A 704 -7.08 -29.67 -13.77
CA VAL A 704 -7.14 -30.97 -13.09
C VAL A 704 -6.34 -32.07 -13.83
N GLY A 705 -5.62 -31.71 -14.89
CA GLY A 705 -4.75 -32.55 -15.71
C GLY A 705 -5.42 -33.31 -16.86
N SER A 706 -6.73 -33.59 -16.83
CA SER A 706 -7.41 -34.34 -17.91
C SER A 706 -8.94 -34.22 -17.89
N PHE A 707 -9.60 -34.57 -19.01
CA PHE A 707 -11.07 -34.52 -19.11
C PHE A 707 -11.80 -35.50 -18.19
N ILE A 708 -11.21 -36.67 -17.93
CA ILE A 708 -11.74 -37.73 -17.05
C ILE A 708 -10.59 -38.24 -16.19
N GLY A 709 -10.78 -38.27 -14.87
CA GLY A 709 -9.74 -38.72 -13.97
C GLY A 709 -10.16 -38.75 -12.50
N ASN A 710 -9.18 -39.11 -11.68
CA ASN A 710 -9.24 -39.02 -10.24
C ASN A 710 -7.88 -38.55 -9.70
N GLY A 711 -7.88 -37.90 -8.56
CA GLY A 711 -6.65 -37.33 -7.99
C GLY A 711 -6.94 -36.40 -6.82
N ASN A 712 -5.89 -36.05 -6.10
CA ASN A 712 -5.97 -35.11 -4.99
C ASN A 712 -5.86 -33.68 -5.54
N ILE A 713 -6.88 -32.86 -5.29
CA ILE A 713 -6.93 -31.48 -5.79
C ILE A 713 -7.02 -30.51 -4.62
N GLU A 714 -6.16 -29.51 -4.65
CA GLU A 714 -6.22 -28.37 -3.75
C GLU A 714 -7.43 -27.50 -4.10
N THR A 715 -8.33 -27.33 -3.14
CA THR A 715 -9.59 -26.59 -3.29
C THR A 715 -9.62 -25.46 -2.27
N THR A 716 -9.83 -24.23 -2.72
CA THR A 716 -10.08 -23.08 -1.84
C THR A 716 -11.55 -23.05 -1.43
N ILE A 717 -11.79 -22.80 -0.14
CA ILE A 717 -13.15 -22.83 0.41
C ILE A 717 -13.65 -21.38 0.51
N PRO A 718 -14.84 -21.05 -0.03
CA PRO A 718 -15.41 -19.71 0.10
C PRO A 718 -15.49 -19.27 1.57
N GLY A 719 -14.87 -18.12 1.86
CA GLY A 719 -14.85 -17.55 3.21
C GLY A 719 -13.89 -18.21 4.20
N VAL A 720 -12.96 -19.06 3.74
CA VAL A 720 -11.87 -19.61 4.54
C VAL A 720 -10.56 -19.40 3.79
N ALA A 721 -9.54 -18.84 4.47
CA ALA A 721 -8.25 -18.53 3.85
C ALA A 721 -7.40 -19.79 3.57
N GLU A 722 -7.75 -20.93 4.14
CA GLU A 722 -7.03 -22.20 3.98
C GLU A 722 -7.56 -23.00 2.79
N SER A 723 -6.64 -23.44 1.94
CA SER A 723 -6.91 -24.44 0.92
C SER A 723 -6.86 -25.84 1.53
N LYS A 724 -7.74 -26.73 1.07
CA LYS A 724 -7.75 -28.13 1.49
C LYS A 724 -7.52 -29.03 0.29
N VAL A 725 -6.64 -30.02 0.46
CA VAL A 725 -6.39 -31.05 -0.55
C VAL A 725 -7.44 -32.15 -0.38
N LEU A 726 -8.32 -32.31 -1.37
CA LEU A 726 -9.41 -33.28 -1.35
C LEU A 726 -9.19 -34.39 -2.41
N PRO A 727 -9.49 -35.66 -2.10
CA PRO A 727 -9.54 -36.71 -3.10
C PRO A 727 -10.77 -36.51 -3.99
N CYS A 728 -10.54 -36.22 -5.27
CA CYS A 728 -11.57 -35.85 -6.23
C CYS A 728 -11.67 -36.84 -7.39
N SER A 729 -12.86 -36.91 -7.99
CA SER A 729 -13.14 -37.62 -9.25
C SER A 729 -13.92 -36.70 -10.20
N TRP A 730 -13.60 -36.77 -11.48
CA TRP A 730 -14.20 -35.87 -12.48
C TRP A 730 -14.41 -36.52 -13.84
N GLY A 731 -15.40 -36.01 -14.59
CA GLY A 731 -15.71 -36.49 -15.93
C GLY A 731 -17.03 -35.96 -16.50
N PRO A 732 -17.41 -36.40 -17.72
CA PRO A 732 -18.68 -36.04 -18.33
C PRO A 732 -19.85 -36.56 -17.51
N ASN A 733 -20.93 -35.79 -17.50
CA ASN A 733 -22.13 -36.07 -16.71
C ASN A 733 -23.38 -36.21 -17.62
N ILE A 734 -24.56 -36.36 -17.01
CA ILE A 734 -25.85 -36.70 -17.63
C ILE A 734 -26.10 -35.87 -18.90
N GLY A 735 -25.84 -34.55 -18.87
CA GLY A 735 -26.05 -33.68 -20.03
C GLY A 735 -25.30 -34.14 -21.27
N PHE A 736 -24.01 -34.46 -21.12
CA PHE A 736 -23.15 -34.93 -22.21
C PHE A 736 -23.58 -36.30 -22.74
N TYR A 737 -23.87 -37.25 -21.84
CA TYR A 737 -24.31 -38.59 -22.24
C TYR A 737 -25.66 -38.58 -22.96
N LEU A 738 -26.60 -37.76 -22.52
CA LEU A 738 -27.89 -37.59 -23.19
C LEU A 738 -27.74 -37.03 -24.62
N GLY A 739 -26.75 -36.16 -24.85
CA GLY A 739 -26.37 -35.71 -26.20
C GLY A 739 -25.96 -36.88 -27.10
N ILE A 740 -25.10 -37.78 -26.61
CA ILE A 740 -24.66 -38.97 -27.36
C ILE A 740 -25.85 -39.91 -27.63
N ILE A 741 -26.68 -40.19 -26.61
CA ILE A 741 -27.85 -41.06 -26.74
C ILE A 741 -28.83 -40.49 -27.77
N THR A 742 -28.96 -39.16 -27.86
CA THR A 742 -29.77 -38.48 -28.87
C THR A 742 -29.29 -38.79 -30.29
N ILE A 743 -27.98 -38.73 -30.54
CA ILE A 743 -27.38 -39.06 -31.85
C ILE A 743 -27.73 -40.51 -32.23
N VAL A 744 -27.51 -41.45 -31.31
CA VAL A 744 -27.81 -42.88 -31.53
C VAL A 744 -29.31 -43.07 -31.85
N THR A 745 -30.19 -42.41 -31.10
CA THR A 745 -31.64 -42.45 -31.29
C THR A 745 -32.03 -41.96 -32.69
N LEU A 746 -31.41 -40.88 -33.17
CA LEU A 746 -31.68 -40.33 -34.50
C LEU A 746 -31.13 -41.20 -35.63
N MET A 747 -30.01 -41.91 -35.42
CA MET A 747 -29.41 -42.82 -36.41
C MET A 747 -30.22 -44.12 -36.56
N ILE A 748 -30.79 -44.65 -35.47
CA ILE A 748 -31.63 -45.87 -35.50
C ILE A 748 -32.95 -45.64 -36.24
N ASN A 749 -33.54 -44.45 -36.10
CA ASN A 749 -34.85 -44.09 -36.66
C ASN A 749 -35.00 -44.39 -38.19
N PRO A 750 -34.10 -43.94 -39.08
CA PRO A 750 -34.19 -44.26 -40.51
C PRO A 750 -33.94 -45.74 -40.83
N ILE A 751 -33.08 -46.43 -40.07
CA ILE A 751 -32.77 -47.86 -40.26
C ILE A 751 -34.01 -48.70 -39.95
N TYR A 752 -34.64 -48.46 -38.79
CA TYR A 752 -35.88 -49.14 -38.40
C TYR A 752 -37.02 -48.89 -39.41
N HIS A 753 -37.12 -47.67 -39.94
CA HIS A 753 -38.12 -47.36 -40.96
C HIS A 753 -37.88 -48.09 -42.29
N LYS A 754 -36.62 -48.36 -42.64
CA LYS A 754 -36.23 -49.08 -43.86
C LYS A 754 -36.41 -50.60 -43.73
N ILE A 755 -36.32 -51.16 -42.52
CA ILE A 755 -36.53 -52.59 -42.24
C ILE A 755 -38.03 -52.95 -42.17
N ARG A 756 -38.88 -51.99 -41.77
CA ARG A 756 -40.35 -52.18 -41.65
C ARG A 756 -41.12 -51.90 -42.94
N LYS A 757 -40.49 -51.26 -43.92
CA LYS A 757 -41.00 -51.12 -45.30
C LYS A 757 -40.56 -52.34 -46.09
#